data_AF-A0A957DYW8-F1
#
_entry.id   AF-A0A957DYW8-F1
#
_cell.length_a   1.000
_cell.length_b   1.000
_cell.length_c   1.000
_cell.angle_alpha   90.00
_cell.angle_beta   90.00
_cell.angle_gamma   90.00
#
_symmetry.space_group_name_H-M   'P 1'
#
loop_
_entity.id
_entity.type
_entity.pdbx_description
1 polymer ?
#
loop_
_entity_poly.entity_id
_entity_poly.type
_entity_poly.pdbx_seq_one_letter_code
_entity_poly.pdbx_strand_id
1 'polypeptide(L)'
;QYNTASMAELELPQPGMQQPVPEETVDSSASHRETFISLLVFLGQRLLYAAVVLLFIIFLSYFGIDMAGGADFDTAVPKAFTETFLYIDRLLHGSMGLTTAGSNTLIPIPVSDVIRERLPRSLALLGLSLIFSALVGGFLGMRAARSRSESSLFILIATIIGISVPSFFAAFLLQWGITSLTRIRGQAILPVGGFGWDNHLILPVLVLSARPIAQITRMTFVTLRKVLRQDYVRTAHAKGLRKFQVTWGHVMRNAAIPILTTLGMSLRFSLSSLPVVELYFGIPGVGATLLKGIAQQDTNLTVGLTLCFGAIFILVNMILELSYRLFDPRLWDAPSFVSANEHHSRKKVWKAWRDDVGDLLANNAIVNRFKRRKQTAEPNPFAAALEHSEQYTNEELDAHMGTGRAWRRVLNNRPFMFGSLLVIGLIIIILFGPAMSPNNPFKTIGLQMVDGQITTPPFAPNAEFPWGSDALGRGVMSLVLSGAQMTLSVAVMAVAARVVVGVLLGAIAGWRSGSWVDRAIVGLSEVIAAFPTLILAMILILAIGIRQGMSTFVIALCFVGWGEIMQYVRSEVISIRPKEYIESAVALGARTPRIISRHVLPQLFSALISLVALEVGSVLMLLGELGFISIFVGGGAYIELPGVSAALYSDIPEWGALLSNVRYLARTYPWTALYPMLAFFVAILAFNLFGEGVRRLVDSGSLVINRIFNKYTILGTLGLIAGIFWLQNNSGTTPFLRDYAQGFDGTQALAHVEQLTTDEMNGRSLGTSGQADASQYIAAQFETLGLQPAGEAGTYFQERSHGFERLTATPELNIADDGSALIYGEDFAAYPGRSTTAGAADGELVFVGLGRPVGNRRGFRVSYPELDRTDFSNNIILVLSDWEADTLAGTEKDGLLVVTDDPEKLKNAYTLSSRSGQQLNLFTGERTGEETPSLWISEETADRLLANSGQTVANLRRQTAELGLENVLQIPISTDVNMNVQGEIEEYWKVNHVIGFWPGSEGFEFCADCMDTELVVIMAQMDSPPPGPDGKAYAAANDNASGVGVMLETIRLLQESGYEPKRSIMFIAYNGEGLDGGEPVTNPDIRRFLQAKTGFASTYTPEAIVQLRGLGGGDGERLEVSAAGSLRLAELFETSAQRMGVDTVRARETIDIGTVYDDGGGSNQGGQEAPVMFLTWEGWQTTSRTAADTLENISSDKLEKAGRTLSLALMTMGFDRDY
;
A
#
# COMPACT_ATOMS: atom_id res chain seq x y z
N GLN A 1 48.71 71.46 -34.67
CA GLN A 1 49.99 70.78 -34.36
C GLN A 1 49.78 69.31 -34.74
N TYR A 2 49.98 68.96 -36.02
CA TYR A 2 51.15 68.23 -36.59
C TYR A 2 51.21 66.77 -36.06
N ASN A 3 51.31 65.66 -36.83
CA ASN A 3 51.76 65.39 -38.21
C ASN A 3 51.38 63.92 -38.58
N THR A 4 50.74 63.61 -39.74
CA THR A 4 51.26 62.91 -40.97
C THR A 4 51.80 61.48 -40.82
N ALA A 5 51.23 60.47 -41.52
CA ALA A 5 51.65 59.86 -42.82
C ALA A 5 52.33 58.46 -42.61
N SER A 6 52.32 57.43 -43.47
CA SER A 6 51.69 57.07 -44.75
C SER A 6 51.95 55.57 -45.08
N MET A 7 51.03 54.95 -45.84
CA MET A 7 51.24 54.02 -46.99
C MET A 7 51.99 52.67 -46.86
N ALA A 8 51.28 51.58 -47.20
CA ALA A 8 51.65 50.52 -48.18
C ALA A 8 50.45 49.53 -48.28
N GLU A 9 49.53 49.67 -49.24
CA GLU A 9 49.49 48.99 -50.56
C GLU A 9 49.80 47.48 -50.54
N LEU A 10 48.79 46.64 -50.85
CA LEU A 10 48.93 45.35 -51.53
C LEU A 10 47.58 44.88 -52.12
N GLU A 11 47.40 45.23 -53.40
CA GLU A 11 46.75 44.52 -54.52
C GLU A 11 45.36 43.85 -54.37
N LEU A 12 44.42 44.34 -55.19
CA LEU A 12 43.21 43.65 -55.67
C LEU A 12 43.56 42.63 -56.77
N PRO A 13 42.91 41.45 -56.82
CA PRO A 13 42.62 40.75 -58.07
C PRO A 13 41.18 41.03 -58.53
N GLN A 14 41.04 41.20 -59.84
CA GLN A 14 39.82 41.55 -60.58
C GLN A 14 38.64 40.58 -60.42
N PRO A 15 37.39 41.03 -60.71
CA PRO A 15 36.22 40.16 -60.72
C PRO A 15 36.29 39.21 -61.93
N GLY A 16 36.71 37.97 -61.68
CA GLY A 16 36.58 36.88 -62.64
C GLY A 16 35.11 36.58 -62.88
N MET A 17 34.70 36.61 -64.15
CA MET A 17 33.41 36.14 -64.64
C MET A 17 33.07 34.76 -64.04
N GLN A 18 32.03 34.71 -63.20
CA GLN A 18 31.38 33.46 -62.87
C GLN A 18 30.78 32.88 -64.15
N GLN A 19 31.35 31.77 -64.60
CA GLN A 19 30.76 30.92 -65.63
C GLN A 19 29.32 30.57 -65.22
N PRO A 20 28.38 30.48 -66.17
CA PRO A 20 27.04 30.00 -65.85
C PRO A 20 27.15 28.56 -65.37
N VAL A 21 26.63 28.29 -64.17
CA VAL A 21 26.36 26.93 -63.70
C VAL A 21 25.50 26.26 -64.76
N PRO A 22 25.82 25.03 -65.22
CA PRO A 22 24.95 24.35 -66.16
C PRO A 22 23.58 24.16 -65.50
N GLU A 23 22.51 24.58 -66.18
CA GLU A 23 21.16 24.11 -65.84
C GLU A 23 21.16 22.59 -66.00
N GLU A 24 21.37 21.87 -64.89
CA GLU A 24 20.88 20.50 -64.78
C GLU A 24 19.37 20.58 -64.95
N THR A 25 18.90 20.15 -66.12
CA THR A 25 17.51 19.82 -66.34
C THR A 25 17.14 18.70 -65.37
N VAL A 26 16.68 19.07 -64.18
CA VAL A 26 16.06 18.15 -63.23
C VAL A 26 14.86 17.56 -63.93
N ASP A 27 14.98 16.30 -64.35
CA ASP A 27 13.89 15.53 -64.90
C ASP A 27 12.76 15.47 -63.86
N SER A 28 11.74 16.31 -64.04
CA SER A 28 10.61 16.43 -63.11
C SER A 28 9.90 15.09 -62.84
N SER A 29 10.03 14.12 -63.76
CA SER A 29 9.49 12.76 -63.62
C SER A 29 10.25 11.90 -62.60
N ALA A 30 11.56 12.11 -62.45
CA ALA A 30 12.39 11.40 -61.47
C ALA A 30 12.09 11.86 -60.03
N SER A 31 11.87 13.17 -59.82
CA SER A 31 11.56 13.74 -58.50
C SER A 31 10.24 13.21 -57.91
N HIS A 32 9.20 13.04 -58.74
CA HIS A 32 7.91 12.51 -58.30
C HIS A 32 7.98 11.03 -57.93
N ARG A 33 8.82 10.24 -58.62
CA ARG A 33 8.99 8.82 -58.32
C ARG A 33 9.76 8.60 -57.02
N GLU A 34 10.80 9.38 -56.75
CA GLU A 34 11.55 9.33 -55.48
C GLU A 34 10.71 9.81 -54.29
N THR A 35 9.94 10.88 -54.50
CA THR A 35 8.95 11.37 -53.52
C THR A 35 7.90 10.29 -53.20
N PHE A 36 7.38 9.60 -54.22
CA PHE A 36 6.40 8.53 -54.03
C PHE A 36 6.97 7.32 -53.29
N ILE A 37 8.20 6.91 -53.62
CA ILE A 37 8.88 5.79 -52.93
C ILE A 37 9.18 6.15 -51.47
N SER A 38 9.67 7.37 -51.18
CA SER A 38 9.91 7.81 -49.80
C SER A 38 8.62 7.84 -48.98
N LEU A 39 7.51 8.24 -49.60
CA LEU A 39 6.19 8.22 -48.98
C LEU A 39 5.73 6.79 -48.67
N LEU A 40 5.92 5.84 -49.59
CA LEU A 40 5.62 4.42 -49.36
C LEU A 40 6.49 3.80 -48.26
N VAL A 41 7.79 4.09 -48.23
CA VAL A 41 8.71 3.60 -47.18
C VAL A 41 8.29 4.13 -45.82
N PHE A 42 7.98 5.43 -45.75
CA PHE A 42 7.48 6.05 -44.53
C PHE A 42 6.15 5.43 -44.06
N LEU A 43 5.20 5.24 -44.97
CA LEU A 43 3.93 4.61 -44.65
C LEU A 43 4.15 3.16 -44.15
N GLY A 44 5.04 2.41 -44.79
CA GLY A 44 5.40 1.06 -44.39
C GLY A 44 6.03 0.99 -42.99
N GLN A 45 6.92 1.93 -42.65
CA GLN A 45 7.49 2.02 -41.30
C GLN A 45 6.42 2.35 -40.26
N ARG A 46 5.50 3.26 -40.57
CA ARG A 46 4.38 3.61 -39.69
C ARG A 46 3.40 2.46 -39.49
N LEU A 47 3.11 1.68 -40.55
CA LEU A 47 2.27 0.49 -40.46
C LEU A 47 2.93 -0.63 -39.65
N LEU A 48 4.24 -0.83 -39.78
CA LEU A 48 4.97 -1.79 -38.96
C LEU A 48 4.95 -1.37 -37.48
N TYR A 49 5.22 -0.10 -37.20
CA TYR A 49 5.14 0.46 -35.86
C TYR A 49 3.72 0.30 -35.28
N ALA A 50 2.70 0.62 -36.07
CA ALA A 50 1.29 0.42 -35.72
C ALA A 50 0.99 -1.03 -35.36
N ALA A 51 1.50 -2.00 -36.13
CA ALA A 51 1.32 -3.41 -35.83
C ALA A 51 1.93 -3.80 -34.47
N VAL A 52 3.16 -3.34 -34.17
CA VAL A 52 3.81 -3.59 -32.87
C VAL A 52 3.00 -2.99 -31.72
N VAL A 53 2.50 -1.76 -31.87
CA VAL A 53 1.66 -1.10 -30.87
C VAL A 53 0.36 -1.90 -30.64
N LEU A 54 -0.31 -2.33 -31.71
CA LEU A 54 -1.56 -3.10 -31.59
C LEU A 54 -1.33 -4.47 -30.94
N LEU A 55 -0.21 -5.13 -31.24
CA LEU A 55 0.18 -6.39 -30.57
C LEU A 55 0.39 -6.18 -29.07
N PHE A 56 1.07 -5.09 -28.70
CA PHE A 56 1.28 -4.75 -27.30
C PHE A 56 -0.04 -4.39 -26.59
N ILE A 57 -1.00 -3.77 -27.30
CA ILE A 57 -2.36 -3.54 -26.80
C ILE A 57 -3.08 -4.84 -26.47
N ILE A 58 -3.01 -5.84 -27.34
CA ILE A 58 -3.63 -7.15 -27.10
C ILE A 58 -3.00 -7.81 -25.87
N PHE A 59 -1.67 -7.88 -25.85
CA PHE A 59 -0.91 -8.47 -24.75
C PHE A 59 -1.27 -7.83 -23.41
N LEU A 60 -1.20 -6.51 -23.33
CA LEU A 60 -1.42 -5.80 -22.08
C LEU A 60 -2.88 -5.88 -21.61
N SER A 61 -3.83 -5.98 -22.54
CA SER A 61 -5.25 -6.17 -22.21
C SER A 61 -5.49 -7.55 -21.60
N TYR A 62 -4.92 -8.62 -22.16
CA TYR A 62 -5.02 -9.97 -21.59
C TYR A 62 -4.30 -10.07 -20.25
N PHE A 63 -3.04 -9.63 -20.20
CA PHE A 63 -2.24 -9.61 -18.97
C PHE A 63 -2.97 -8.86 -17.86
N GLY A 64 -3.48 -7.67 -18.16
CA GLY A 64 -4.14 -6.85 -17.18
C GLY A 64 -5.46 -7.41 -16.65
N ILE A 65 -6.27 -8.04 -17.50
CA ILE A 65 -7.54 -8.66 -17.06
C ILE A 65 -7.27 -9.94 -16.26
N ASP A 66 -6.31 -10.77 -16.67
CA ASP A 66 -5.95 -11.98 -15.93
C ASP A 66 -5.40 -11.64 -14.53
N MET A 67 -4.49 -10.67 -14.45
CA MET A 67 -3.97 -10.16 -13.18
C MET A 67 -5.10 -9.55 -12.32
N ALA A 68 -6.03 -8.79 -12.92
CA ALA A 68 -7.20 -8.27 -12.24
C ALA A 68 -8.18 -9.37 -11.77
N GLY A 69 -8.13 -10.54 -12.38
CA GLY A 69 -8.83 -11.75 -11.96
C GLY A 69 -8.13 -12.53 -10.84
N GLY A 70 -7.00 -12.03 -10.32
CA GLY A 70 -6.24 -12.66 -9.25
C GLY A 70 -5.18 -13.68 -9.71
N ALA A 71 -4.81 -13.69 -11.00
CA ALA A 71 -3.75 -14.57 -11.48
C ALA A 71 -2.36 -14.10 -11.00
N ASP A 72 -1.50 -15.03 -10.58
CA ASP A 72 -0.11 -14.75 -10.23
C ASP A 72 0.69 -14.27 -11.43
N PHE A 73 1.63 -13.34 -11.21
CA PHE A 73 2.45 -12.74 -12.28
C PHE A 73 3.16 -13.79 -13.16
N ASP A 74 3.70 -14.84 -12.54
CA ASP A 74 4.43 -15.92 -13.23
C ASP A 74 3.52 -16.75 -14.15
N THR A 75 2.23 -16.83 -13.85
CA THR A 75 1.23 -17.52 -14.68
C THR A 75 0.59 -16.58 -15.72
N ALA A 76 0.38 -15.32 -15.35
CA ALA A 76 -0.32 -14.34 -16.16
C ALA A 76 0.49 -13.93 -17.40
N VAL A 77 1.81 -13.75 -17.28
CA VAL A 77 2.64 -13.33 -18.41
C VAL A 77 2.67 -14.36 -19.55
N PRO A 78 3.01 -15.65 -19.31
CA PRO A 78 2.98 -16.67 -20.38
C PRO A 78 1.58 -16.88 -20.98
N LYS A 79 0.54 -16.83 -20.14
CA LYS A 79 -0.85 -16.94 -20.58
C LYS A 79 -1.24 -15.78 -21.51
N ALA A 80 -0.92 -14.54 -21.13
CA ALA A 80 -1.18 -13.36 -21.95
C ALA A 80 -0.48 -13.42 -23.32
N PHE A 81 0.76 -13.94 -23.39
CA PHE A 81 1.42 -14.20 -24.68
C PHE A 81 0.65 -15.21 -25.52
N THR A 82 0.23 -16.32 -24.92
CA THR A 82 -0.51 -17.38 -25.61
C THR A 82 -1.85 -16.88 -26.15
N GLU A 83 -2.62 -16.18 -25.31
CA GLU A 83 -3.90 -15.57 -25.68
C GLU A 83 -3.74 -14.50 -26.76
N THR A 84 -2.65 -13.75 -26.75
CA THR A 84 -2.33 -12.78 -27.81
C THR A 84 -2.18 -13.47 -29.16
N PHE A 85 -1.44 -14.57 -29.24
CA PHE A 85 -1.30 -15.33 -30.49
C PHE A 85 -2.62 -15.96 -30.93
N LEU A 86 -3.40 -16.52 -30.01
CA LEU A 86 -4.71 -17.10 -30.31
C LEU A 86 -5.71 -16.04 -30.79
N TYR A 87 -5.68 -14.84 -30.22
CA TYR A 87 -6.53 -13.75 -30.66
C TYR A 87 -6.17 -13.29 -32.07
N ILE A 88 -4.87 -13.20 -32.40
CA ILE A 88 -4.41 -12.87 -33.76
C ILE A 88 -4.87 -13.94 -34.75
N ASP A 89 -4.73 -15.22 -34.42
CA ASP A 89 -5.19 -16.32 -35.27
C ASP A 89 -6.70 -16.22 -35.52
N ARG A 90 -7.50 -16.01 -34.47
CA ARG A 90 -8.95 -15.77 -34.61
C ARG A 90 -9.27 -14.56 -35.48
N LEU A 91 -8.54 -13.46 -35.32
CA LEU A 91 -8.71 -12.23 -36.09
C LEU A 91 -8.41 -12.45 -37.58
N LEU A 92 -7.38 -13.23 -37.92
CA LEU A 92 -7.05 -13.60 -39.30
C LEU A 92 -8.16 -14.45 -39.95
N HIS A 93 -8.87 -15.25 -39.16
CA HIS A 93 -10.05 -16.02 -39.59
C HIS A 93 -11.37 -15.21 -39.53
N GLY A 94 -11.31 -13.91 -39.23
CA GLY A 94 -12.47 -13.02 -39.24
C GLY A 94 -13.34 -13.07 -37.99
N SER A 95 -12.86 -13.64 -36.88
CA SER A 95 -13.58 -13.71 -35.61
C SER A 95 -12.89 -12.87 -34.53
N MET A 96 -13.64 -11.99 -33.87
CA MET A 96 -13.18 -11.22 -32.69
C MET A 96 -13.65 -11.83 -31.36
N GLY A 97 -14.26 -13.02 -31.42
CA GLY A 97 -14.90 -13.65 -30.27
C GLY A 97 -16.33 -13.17 -30.01
N LEU A 98 -16.95 -13.78 -29.00
CA LEU A 98 -18.29 -13.47 -28.52
C LEU A 98 -18.21 -12.68 -27.22
N THR A 99 -19.23 -11.87 -26.96
CA THR A 99 -19.39 -11.08 -25.73
C THR A 99 -20.81 -11.18 -25.20
N THR A 100 -20.94 -11.30 -23.89
CA THR A 100 -22.21 -11.16 -23.18
C THR A 100 -22.36 -9.73 -22.64
N ALA A 101 -21.25 -9.09 -22.26
CA ALA A 101 -21.24 -7.72 -21.72
C ALA A 101 -21.73 -6.67 -22.73
N GLY A 102 -21.46 -6.87 -24.02
CA GLY A 102 -21.91 -5.99 -25.09
C GLY A 102 -23.41 -6.10 -25.41
N SER A 103 -24.09 -7.12 -24.88
CA SER A 103 -25.50 -7.39 -25.11
C SER A 103 -26.40 -6.73 -24.07
N ASN A 104 -27.59 -6.31 -24.50
CA ASN A 104 -28.65 -5.83 -23.59
C ASN A 104 -29.55 -6.96 -23.08
N THR A 105 -29.49 -8.15 -23.69
CA THR A 105 -30.34 -9.30 -23.37
C THR A 105 -29.57 -10.44 -22.71
N LEU A 106 -28.30 -10.22 -22.33
CA LEU A 106 -27.35 -11.22 -21.82
C LEU A 106 -27.04 -12.37 -22.81
N ILE A 107 -27.63 -12.36 -24.00
CA ILE A 107 -27.34 -13.32 -25.07
C ILE A 107 -25.95 -13.00 -25.65
N PRO A 108 -25.04 -13.99 -25.79
CA PRO A 108 -23.75 -13.78 -26.44
C PRO A 108 -23.92 -13.29 -27.88
N ILE A 109 -23.29 -12.16 -28.21
CA ILE A 109 -23.25 -11.59 -29.56
C ILE A 109 -21.81 -11.43 -30.04
N PRO A 110 -21.55 -11.40 -31.36
CA PRO A 110 -20.21 -11.13 -31.89
C PRO A 110 -19.70 -9.74 -31.48
N VAL A 111 -18.44 -9.67 -31.03
CA VAL A 111 -17.79 -8.39 -30.67
C VAL A 111 -17.77 -7.41 -31.87
N SER A 112 -17.67 -7.93 -33.09
CA SER A 112 -17.72 -7.12 -34.32
C SER A 112 -19.03 -6.35 -34.49
N ASP A 113 -20.16 -6.93 -34.08
CA ASP A 113 -21.47 -6.28 -34.19
C ASP A 113 -21.61 -5.16 -33.16
N VAL A 114 -21.09 -5.38 -31.95
CA VAL A 114 -20.98 -4.35 -30.91
C VAL A 114 -20.11 -3.18 -31.41
N ILE A 115 -18.92 -3.45 -31.95
CA ILE A 115 -18.04 -2.41 -32.49
C ILE A 115 -18.75 -1.63 -33.60
N ARG A 116 -19.40 -2.33 -34.56
CA ARG A 116 -20.10 -1.69 -35.68
C ARG A 116 -21.21 -0.75 -35.21
N GLU A 117 -21.91 -1.10 -34.14
CA GLU A 117 -22.99 -0.28 -33.58
C GLU A 117 -22.46 0.92 -32.76
N ARG A 118 -21.41 0.72 -31.96
CA ARG A 118 -20.92 1.69 -30.97
C ARG A 118 -19.91 2.68 -31.56
N LEU A 119 -19.05 2.24 -32.49
CA LEU A 119 -17.95 3.02 -33.07
C LEU A 119 -18.39 4.34 -33.74
N PRO A 120 -19.46 4.38 -34.57
CA PRO A 120 -19.89 5.62 -35.21
C PRO A 120 -20.31 6.70 -34.20
N ARG A 121 -20.87 6.30 -33.05
CA ARG A 121 -21.35 7.23 -32.01
C ARG A 121 -20.17 7.94 -31.32
N SER A 122 -19.16 7.16 -30.95
CA SER A 122 -17.91 7.69 -30.36
C SER A 122 -17.14 8.57 -31.33
N LEU A 123 -17.03 8.16 -32.60
CA LEU A 123 -16.35 8.95 -33.64
C LEU A 123 -17.08 10.26 -33.93
N ALA A 124 -18.42 10.26 -33.96
CA ALA A 124 -19.20 11.47 -34.14
C ALA A 124 -18.97 12.46 -33.00
N LEU A 125 -19.04 11.99 -31.75
CA LEU A 125 -18.80 12.83 -30.57
C LEU A 125 -17.39 13.44 -30.58
N LEU A 126 -16.38 12.60 -30.82
CA LEU A 126 -14.98 13.00 -30.89
C LEU A 126 -14.74 14.00 -32.03
N GLY A 127 -15.19 13.68 -33.25
CA GLY A 127 -15.01 14.53 -34.42
C GLY A 127 -15.69 15.89 -34.28
N LEU A 128 -16.95 15.92 -33.84
CA LEU A 128 -17.69 17.16 -33.60
C LEU A 128 -17.01 18.02 -32.53
N SER A 129 -16.53 17.41 -31.43
CA SER A 129 -15.81 18.13 -30.38
C SER A 129 -14.52 18.77 -30.88
N LEU A 130 -13.72 18.07 -31.69
CA LEU A 130 -12.46 18.58 -32.22
C LEU A 130 -12.67 19.66 -33.27
N ILE A 131 -13.66 19.50 -34.16
CA ILE A 131 -14.03 20.54 -35.14
C ILE A 131 -14.49 21.80 -34.42
N PHE A 132 -15.41 21.67 -33.46
CA PHE A 132 -15.89 22.78 -32.65
C PHE A 132 -14.73 23.47 -31.91
N SER A 133 -13.82 22.67 -31.35
CA SER A 133 -12.64 23.17 -30.63
C SER A 133 -11.66 23.92 -31.52
N ALA A 134 -11.39 23.42 -32.72
CA ALA A 134 -10.52 24.06 -33.69
C ALA A 134 -11.07 25.42 -34.14
N LEU A 135 -12.39 25.49 -34.39
CA LEU A 135 -13.07 26.71 -34.81
C LEU A 135 -13.09 27.75 -33.69
N VAL A 136 -13.60 27.40 -32.51
CA VAL A 136 -13.72 28.33 -31.38
C VAL A 136 -12.35 28.69 -30.83
N GLY A 137 -11.47 27.71 -30.62
CA GLY A 137 -10.14 27.92 -30.08
C GLY A 137 -9.25 28.75 -31.01
N GLY A 138 -9.25 28.42 -32.31
CA GLY A 138 -8.53 29.20 -33.31
C GLY A 138 -9.01 30.65 -33.38
N PHE A 139 -10.33 30.87 -33.32
CA PHE A 139 -10.93 32.20 -33.31
C PHE A 139 -10.55 33.02 -32.06
N LEU A 140 -10.71 32.45 -30.86
CA LEU A 140 -10.36 33.12 -29.60
C LEU A 140 -8.87 33.43 -29.53
N GLY A 141 -8.02 32.48 -29.95
CA GLY A 141 -6.57 32.66 -29.96
C GLY A 141 -6.12 33.75 -30.94
N MET A 142 -6.72 33.79 -32.13
CA MET A 142 -6.47 34.85 -33.12
C MET A 142 -6.91 36.23 -32.62
N ARG A 143 -8.07 36.31 -31.96
CA ARG A 143 -8.57 37.55 -31.35
C ARG A 143 -7.64 38.03 -30.24
N ALA A 144 -7.20 37.12 -29.35
CA ALA A 144 -6.27 37.43 -28.27
C ALA A 144 -4.91 37.90 -28.79
N ALA A 145 -4.38 37.28 -29.86
CA ALA A 145 -3.05 37.59 -30.40
C ALA A 145 -2.98 38.98 -31.05
N ARG A 146 -4.10 39.44 -31.62
CA ARG A 146 -4.20 40.75 -32.29
C ARG A 146 -4.48 41.90 -31.33
N SER A 147 -5.10 41.62 -30.18
CA SER A 147 -5.38 42.65 -29.17
C SER A 147 -4.12 42.99 -28.35
N ARG A 148 -3.92 44.27 -28.05
CA ARG A 148 -2.96 44.74 -27.04
C ARG A 148 -3.62 45.00 -25.66
N SER A 149 -4.90 44.66 -25.48
CA SER A 149 -5.73 45.04 -24.33
C SER A 149 -5.85 43.98 -23.23
N GLU A 150 -6.44 44.38 -22.09
CA GLU A 150 -6.82 43.53 -20.95
C GLU A 150 -7.64 42.29 -21.36
N SER A 151 -8.38 42.35 -22.47
CA SER A 151 -9.16 41.22 -22.98
C SER A 151 -8.28 40.01 -23.36
N SER A 152 -7.00 40.23 -23.70
CA SER A 152 -6.05 39.14 -23.97
C SER A 152 -5.64 38.40 -22.69
N LEU A 153 -5.52 39.11 -21.57
CA LEU A 153 -5.21 38.53 -20.26
C LEU A 153 -6.39 37.69 -19.75
N PHE A 154 -7.62 38.20 -19.91
CA PHE A 154 -8.83 37.46 -19.56
C PHE A 154 -8.94 36.15 -20.33
N ILE A 155 -8.72 36.17 -21.65
CA ILE A 155 -8.74 34.95 -22.47
C ILE A 155 -7.69 33.94 -21.98
N LEU A 156 -6.48 34.38 -21.65
CA LEU A 156 -5.43 33.49 -21.15
C LEU A 156 -5.75 32.89 -19.78
N ILE A 157 -6.30 33.67 -18.84
CA ILE A 157 -6.74 33.14 -17.54
C ILE A 157 -7.89 32.15 -17.73
N ALA A 158 -8.85 32.46 -18.60
CA ALA A 158 -9.93 31.55 -18.94
C ALA A 158 -9.43 30.23 -19.56
N THR A 159 -8.33 30.25 -20.35
CA THR A 159 -7.72 29.00 -20.83
C THR A 159 -7.12 28.16 -19.70
N ILE A 160 -6.51 28.77 -18.69
CA ILE A 160 -5.95 28.00 -17.56
C ILE A 160 -7.09 27.37 -16.75
N ILE A 161 -8.17 28.12 -16.51
CA ILE A 161 -9.38 27.59 -15.88
C ILE A 161 -9.94 26.43 -16.70
N GLY A 162 -10.14 26.62 -18.02
CA GLY A 162 -10.69 25.59 -18.90
C GLY A 162 -9.84 24.31 -18.99
N ILE A 163 -8.50 24.41 -18.89
CA ILE A 163 -7.62 23.23 -18.80
C ILE A 163 -7.75 22.53 -17.45
N SER A 164 -8.12 23.28 -16.40
CA SER A 164 -8.18 22.77 -15.02
C SER A 164 -9.52 22.16 -14.65
N VAL A 165 -10.58 22.33 -15.45
CA VAL A 165 -11.90 21.74 -15.20
C VAL A 165 -11.91 20.27 -15.64
N PRO A 166 -12.09 19.30 -14.73
CA PRO A 166 -12.25 17.91 -15.11
C PRO A 166 -13.52 17.68 -15.94
N SER A 167 -13.47 16.70 -16.85
CA SER A 167 -14.58 16.38 -17.77
C SER A 167 -15.86 16.01 -17.01
N PHE A 168 -15.77 15.18 -15.97
CA PHE A 168 -16.91 14.81 -15.12
C PHE A 168 -17.50 16.00 -14.37
N PHE A 169 -16.67 16.95 -13.92
CA PHE A 169 -17.14 18.15 -13.22
C PHE A 169 -17.85 19.11 -14.17
N ALA A 170 -17.29 19.33 -15.36
CA ALA A 170 -17.97 20.09 -16.42
C ALA A 170 -19.30 19.45 -16.80
N ALA A 171 -19.35 18.12 -16.93
CA ALA A 171 -20.58 17.39 -17.22
C ALA A 171 -21.63 17.60 -16.11
N PHE A 172 -21.22 17.49 -14.85
CA PHE A 172 -22.08 17.77 -13.70
C PHE A 172 -22.61 19.20 -13.68
N LEU A 173 -21.76 20.21 -13.85
CA LEU A 173 -22.20 21.61 -13.84
C LEU A 173 -23.16 21.93 -14.99
N LEU A 174 -22.91 21.40 -16.19
CA LEU A 174 -23.80 21.59 -17.33
C LEU A 174 -25.14 20.87 -17.12
N GLN A 175 -25.12 19.61 -16.66
CA GLN A 175 -26.35 18.88 -16.37
C GLN A 175 -27.16 19.55 -15.25
N TRP A 176 -26.51 19.87 -14.13
CA TRP A 176 -27.14 20.55 -12.99
C TRP A 176 -27.69 21.92 -13.38
N GLY A 177 -26.95 22.69 -14.19
CA GLY A 177 -27.39 23.98 -14.70
C GLY A 177 -28.62 23.89 -15.62
N ILE A 178 -28.62 22.96 -16.58
CA ILE A 178 -29.76 22.75 -17.48
C ILE A 178 -30.99 22.23 -16.73
N THR A 179 -30.81 21.29 -15.80
CA THR A 179 -31.90 20.79 -14.96
C THR A 179 -32.47 21.90 -14.07
N SER A 180 -31.62 22.75 -13.49
CA SER A 180 -32.05 23.90 -12.69
C SER A 180 -32.83 24.92 -13.53
N LEU A 181 -32.34 25.26 -14.72
CA LEU A 181 -33.05 26.14 -15.66
C LEU A 181 -34.38 25.55 -16.11
N THR A 182 -34.43 24.23 -16.33
CA THR A 182 -35.66 23.50 -16.68
C THR A 182 -36.67 23.56 -15.53
N ARG A 183 -36.24 23.38 -14.27
CA ARG A 183 -37.11 23.53 -13.09
C ARG A 183 -37.67 24.96 -12.96
N ILE A 184 -36.85 25.99 -13.23
CA ILE A 184 -37.27 27.39 -13.16
C ILE A 184 -38.26 27.75 -14.29
N ARG A 185 -38.02 27.27 -15.51
CA ARG A 185 -38.85 27.60 -16.69
C ARG A 185 -40.06 26.68 -16.90
N GLY A 186 -40.09 25.52 -16.26
CA GLY A 186 -41.14 24.50 -16.46
C GLY A 186 -41.12 23.81 -17.82
N GLN A 187 -40.11 24.05 -18.67
CA GLN A 187 -39.97 23.45 -20.00
C GLN A 187 -38.55 22.90 -20.19
N ALA A 188 -38.45 21.69 -20.75
CA ALA A 188 -37.18 21.04 -21.04
C ALA A 188 -36.43 21.77 -22.17
N ILE A 189 -35.24 22.29 -21.87
CA ILE A 189 -34.44 23.09 -22.82
C ILE A 189 -33.56 22.18 -23.69
N LEU A 190 -32.82 21.28 -23.05
CA LEU A 190 -31.93 20.33 -23.69
C LEU A 190 -32.04 18.97 -23.00
N PRO A 191 -31.89 17.86 -23.74
CA PRO A 191 -31.78 16.54 -23.15
C PRO A 191 -30.54 16.45 -22.26
N VAL A 192 -30.70 15.90 -21.06
CA VAL A 192 -29.64 15.80 -20.04
C VAL A 192 -28.87 14.47 -20.07
N GLY A 193 -29.24 13.56 -20.97
CA GLY A 193 -28.61 12.26 -21.16
C GLY A 193 -29.30 11.44 -22.24
N GLY A 194 -28.74 10.29 -22.58
CA GLY A 194 -29.16 9.45 -23.70
C GLY A 194 -28.42 9.80 -25.00
N PHE A 195 -28.73 9.04 -26.06
CA PHE A 195 -28.13 9.24 -27.38
C PHE A 195 -29.20 9.50 -28.44
N GLY A 196 -28.97 10.53 -29.25
CA GLY A 196 -29.72 10.89 -30.44
C GLY A 196 -28.84 11.68 -31.39
N TRP A 197 -29.08 11.59 -32.70
CA TRP A 197 -28.37 12.34 -33.74
C TRP A 197 -28.87 13.79 -33.86
N ASP A 198 -29.07 14.45 -32.72
CA ASP A 198 -29.78 15.73 -32.59
C ASP A 198 -29.21 16.54 -31.40
N ASN A 199 -30.08 17.21 -30.64
CA ASN A 199 -29.70 18.01 -29.48
C ASN A 199 -29.02 17.21 -28.35
N HIS A 200 -29.13 15.86 -28.34
CA HIS A 200 -28.45 15.00 -27.36
C HIS A 200 -26.91 15.10 -27.42
N LEU A 201 -26.35 15.53 -28.55
CA LEU A 201 -24.90 15.68 -28.71
C LEU A 201 -24.35 16.99 -28.16
N ILE A 202 -25.18 18.00 -27.89
CA ILE A 202 -24.72 19.36 -27.54
C ILE A 202 -23.94 19.37 -26.23
N LEU A 203 -24.51 18.85 -25.13
CA LEU A 203 -23.83 18.86 -23.82
C LEU A 203 -22.55 18.01 -23.82
N PRO A 204 -22.56 16.76 -24.33
CA PRO A 204 -21.33 15.95 -24.45
C PRO A 204 -20.23 16.63 -25.28
N VAL A 205 -20.58 17.26 -26.41
CA VAL A 205 -19.62 17.99 -27.26
C VAL A 205 -19.02 19.19 -26.53
N LEU A 206 -19.81 19.93 -25.76
CA LEU A 206 -19.32 21.07 -24.97
C LEU A 206 -18.35 20.63 -23.87
N VAL A 207 -18.64 19.53 -23.17
CA VAL A 207 -17.74 18.96 -22.16
C VAL A 207 -16.43 18.51 -22.80
N LEU A 208 -16.51 17.71 -23.87
CA LEU A 208 -15.33 17.12 -24.51
C LEU A 208 -14.45 18.18 -25.22
N SER A 209 -15.04 19.32 -25.61
CA SER A 209 -14.34 20.44 -26.26
C SER A 209 -13.71 21.45 -25.31
N ALA A 210 -14.08 21.48 -24.02
CA ALA A 210 -13.63 22.51 -23.08
C ALA A 210 -12.10 22.62 -22.99
N ARG A 211 -11.40 21.50 -22.78
CA ARG A 211 -9.93 21.47 -22.70
C ARG A 211 -9.25 21.70 -24.06
N PRO A 212 -9.66 21.04 -25.16
CA PRO A 212 -9.14 21.35 -26.50
C PRO A 212 -9.31 22.82 -26.91
N ILE A 213 -10.46 23.46 -26.64
CA ILE A 213 -10.66 24.89 -26.91
C ILE A 213 -9.60 25.72 -26.21
N ALA A 214 -9.35 25.45 -24.92
CA ALA A 214 -8.38 26.18 -24.13
C ALA A 214 -6.94 25.98 -24.63
N GLN A 215 -6.56 24.73 -24.95
CA GLN A 215 -5.24 24.39 -25.48
C GLN A 215 -4.99 25.03 -26.86
N ILE A 216 -5.95 24.89 -27.78
CA ILE A 216 -5.85 25.47 -29.13
C ILE A 216 -5.82 26.99 -29.04
N THR A 217 -6.70 27.62 -28.23
CA THR A 217 -6.68 29.08 -28.00
C THR A 217 -5.31 29.56 -27.56
N ARG A 218 -4.72 28.88 -26.57
CA ARG A 218 -3.42 29.24 -26.02
C ARG A 218 -2.31 29.06 -27.04
N MET A 219 -2.27 27.94 -27.75
CA MET A 219 -1.22 27.70 -28.75
C MET A 219 -1.34 28.66 -29.93
N THR A 220 -2.55 28.88 -30.43
CA THR A 220 -2.83 29.87 -31.48
C THR A 220 -2.37 31.26 -31.04
N PHE A 221 -2.67 31.67 -29.80
CA PHE A 221 -2.20 32.94 -29.25
C PHE A 221 -0.67 33.05 -29.25
N VAL A 222 0.03 32.08 -28.64
CA VAL A 222 1.50 32.11 -28.49
C VAL A 222 2.18 32.11 -29.86
N THR A 223 1.73 31.23 -30.75
CA THR A 223 2.31 31.05 -32.09
C THR A 223 2.06 32.28 -32.95
N LEU A 224 0.81 32.76 -33.03
CA LEU A 224 0.50 33.96 -33.81
C LEU A 224 1.24 35.19 -33.30
N ARG A 225 1.37 35.37 -31.98
CA ARG A 225 2.10 36.52 -31.42
C ARG A 225 3.59 36.49 -31.79
N LYS A 226 4.20 35.30 -31.88
CA LYS A 226 5.58 35.12 -32.36
C LYS A 226 5.70 35.39 -33.86
N VAL A 227 4.77 34.87 -34.65
CA VAL A 227 4.73 35.00 -36.12
C VAL A 227 4.46 36.45 -36.55
N LEU A 228 3.50 37.13 -35.92
CA LEU A 228 3.17 38.53 -36.21
C LEU A 228 4.31 39.52 -35.97
N ARG A 229 5.33 39.12 -35.19
CA ARG A 229 6.53 39.92 -34.91
C ARG A 229 7.68 39.66 -35.89
N GLN A 230 7.54 38.71 -36.81
CA GLN A 230 8.57 38.36 -37.78
C GLN A 230 8.70 39.43 -38.87
N ASP A 231 9.92 39.64 -39.36
CA ASP A 231 10.20 40.72 -40.31
C ASP A 231 9.51 40.52 -41.66
N TYR A 232 9.30 39.28 -42.11
CA TYR A 232 8.55 39.03 -43.35
C TYR A 232 7.09 39.50 -43.28
N VAL A 233 6.47 39.54 -42.09
CA VAL A 233 5.11 40.07 -41.90
C VAL A 233 5.12 41.59 -42.01
N ARG A 234 6.15 42.26 -41.46
CA ARG A 234 6.35 43.70 -41.63
C ARG A 234 6.56 44.06 -43.10
N THR A 235 7.37 43.28 -43.81
CA THR A 235 7.58 43.46 -45.26
C THR A 235 6.30 43.26 -46.07
N ALA A 236 5.47 42.26 -45.72
CA ALA A 236 4.17 42.06 -46.36
C ALA A 236 3.23 43.26 -46.19
N HIS A 237 3.22 43.87 -45.00
CA HIS A 237 2.48 45.12 -44.77
C HIS A 237 3.07 46.31 -45.54
N ALA A 238 4.40 46.42 -45.62
CA ALA A 238 5.08 47.47 -46.39
C ALA A 238 4.80 47.39 -47.89
N LYS A 239 4.58 46.17 -48.42
CA LYS A 239 4.15 45.93 -49.81
C LYS A 239 2.68 46.30 -50.10
N GLY A 240 1.93 46.79 -49.11
CA GLY A 240 0.54 47.21 -49.28
C GLY A 240 -0.49 46.07 -49.31
N LEU A 241 -0.11 44.85 -48.93
CA LEU A 241 -1.04 43.71 -48.89
C LEU A 241 -2.18 43.95 -47.88
N ARG A 242 -3.40 43.54 -48.23
CA ARG A 242 -4.57 43.69 -47.35
C ARG A 242 -4.39 42.85 -46.08
N LYS A 243 -4.88 43.33 -44.92
CA LYS A 243 -4.77 42.64 -43.61
C LYS A 243 -5.26 41.18 -43.67
N PHE A 244 -6.30 40.89 -44.46
CA PHE A 244 -6.80 39.54 -44.67
C PHE A 244 -5.78 38.64 -45.39
N GLN A 245 -5.19 39.14 -46.49
CA GLN A 245 -4.14 38.43 -47.26
C GLN A 245 -2.91 38.18 -46.40
N VAL A 246 -2.47 39.17 -45.61
CA VAL A 246 -1.35 39.00 -44.69
C VAL A 246 -1.66 37.94 -43.64
N THR A 247 -2.87 37.96 -43.06
CA THR A 247 -3.23 36.99 -42.02
C THR A 247 -3.32 35.57 -42.58
N TRP A 248 -4.17 35.34 -43.58
CA TRP A 248 -4.44 33.97 -44.04
C TRP A 248 -3.34 33.42 -44.95
N GLY A 249 -2.71 34.29 -45.76
CA GLY A 249 -1.66 33.89 -46.70
C GLY A 249 -0.27 33.77 -46.08
N HIS A 250 0.10 34.65 -45.13
CA HIS A 250 1.45 34.67 -44.56
C HIS A 250 1.50 34.25 -43.10
N VAL A 251 0.58 34.70 -42.25
CA VAL A 251 0.66 34.44 -40.80
C VAL A 251 0.11 33.05 -40.45
N MET A 252 -1.11 32.71 -40.89
CA MET A 252 -1.78 31.44 -40.54
C MET A 252 -1.07 30.24 -41.13
N ARG A 253 -0.56 30.32 -42.37
CA ARG A 253 0.19 29.23 -43.00
C ARG A 253 1.45 28.85 -42.21
N ASN A 254 2.14 29.85 -41.67
CA ASN A 254 3.33 29.65 -40.83
C ASN A 254 2.99 29.28 -39.36
N ALA A 255 1.76 29.58 -38.92
CA ALA A 255 1.25 29.16 -37.61
C ALA A 255 0.48 27.82 -37.65
N ALA A 256 0.26 27.24 -38.83
CA ALA A 256 -0.58 26.06 -39.00
C ALA A 256 0.03 24.83 -38.34
N ILE A 257 1.35 24.60 -38.49
CA ILE A 257 2.01 23.40 -37.95
C ILE A 257 1.82 23.30 -36.43
N PRO A 258 2.19 24.31 -35.61
CA PRO A 258 2.06 24.14 -34.15
C PRO A 258 0.60 24.08 -33.68
N ILE A 259 -0.33 24.71 -34.40
CA ILE A 259 -1.77 24.64 -34.12
C ILE A 259 -2.30 23.22 -34.44
N LEU A 260 -1.92 22.64 -35.57
CA LEU A 260 -2.29 21.27 -35.96
C LEU A 260 -1.66 20.23 -35.01
N THR A 261 -0.43 20.46 -34.55
CA THR A 261 0.18 19.63 -33.50
C THR A 261 -0.60 19.69 -32.20
N THR A 262 -1.11 20.87 -31.84
CA THR A 262 -1.97 21.00 -30.66
C THR A 262 -3.32 20.31 -30.85
N LEU A 263 -3.87 20.31 -32.06
CA LEU A 263 -5.09 19.55 -32.37
C LEU A 263 -4.87 18.04 -32.19
N GLY A 264 -3.70 17.52 -32.61
CA GLY A 264 -3.31 16.14 -32.36
C GLY A 264 -3.11 15.79 -30.88
N MET A 265 -2.45 16.67 -30.13
CA MET A 265 -2.35 16.52 -28.67
C MET A 265 -3.73 16.59 -27.99
N SER A 266 -4.61 17.46 -28.48
CA SER A 266 -5.98 17.60 -27.94
C SER A 266 -6.80 16.33 -28.15
N LEU A 267 -6.67 15.67 -29.31
CA LEU A 267 -7.30 14.38 -29.58
C LEU A 267 -6.92 13.33 -28.54
N ARG A 268 -5.64 13.24 -28.17
CA ARG A 268 -5.15 12.31 -27.15
C ARG A 268 -5.91 12.49 -25.82
N PHE A 269 -6.05 13.74 -25.38
CA PHE A 269 -6.80 14.06 -24.17
C PHE A 269 -8.28 13.76 -24.32
N SER A 270 -8.89 14.13 -25.45
CA SER A 270 -10.31 13.82 -25.71
C SER A 270 -10.57 12.32 -25.71
N LEU A 271 -9.70 11.49 -26.32
CA LEU A 271 -9.80 10.04 -26.27
C LEU A 271 -9.72 9.48 -24.85
N SER A 272 -8.88 10.05 -23.98
CA SER A 272 -8.81 9.64 -22.57
C SER A 272 -10.09 9.98 -21.79
N SER A 273 -10.68 11.15 -22.02
CA SER A 273 -11.91 11.57 -21.33
C SER A 273 -13.21 11.03 -21.94
N LEU A 274 -13.14 10.49 -23.17
CA LEU A 274 -14.31 10.01 -23.92
C LEU A 274 -15.12 8.95 -23.15
N PRO A 275 -14.51 7.90 -22.53
CA PRO A 275 -15.26 6.91 -21.77
C PRO A 275 -16.05 7.53 -20.61
N VAL A 276 -15.47 8.51 -19.91
CA VAL A 276 -16.10 9.22 -18.79
C VAL A 276 -17.30 10.03 -19.27
N VAL A 277 -17.16 10.78 -20.37
CA VAL A 277 -18.26 11.58 -20.96
C VAL A 277 -19.39 10.68 -21.46
N GLU A 278 -19.06 9.59 -22.15
CA GLU A 278 -20.06 8.63 -22.63
C GLU A 278 -20.81 7.98 -21.46
N LEU A 279 -20.08 7.57 -20.41
CA LEU A 279 -20.66 6.98 -19.21
C LEU A 279 -21.57 7.97 -18.47
N TYR A 280 -21.14 9.23 -18.32
CA TYR A 280 -21.89 10.26 -17.58
C TYR A 280 -23.22 10.60 -18.24
N PHE A 281 -23.20 10.82 -19.56
CA PHE A 281 -24.40 11.15 -20.33
C PHE A 281 -25.21 9.91 -20.73
N GLY A 282 -24.75 8.69 -20.45
CA GLY A 282 -25.43 7.46 -20.84
C GLY A 282 -25.44 7.25 -22.36
N ILE A 283 -24.38 7.65 -23.05
CA ILE A 283 -24.19 7.42 -24.48
C ILE A 283 -23.59 6.03 -24.67
N PRO A 284 -24.25 5.12 -25.41
CA PRO A 284 -23.74 3.78 -25.60
C PRO A 284 -22.72 3.77 -26.74
N GLY A 285 -21.53 4.30 -26.44
CA GLY A 285 -20.35 4.35 -27.30
C GLY A 285 -19.27 3.33 -26.90
N VAL A 286 -18.15 3.36 -27.62
CA VAL A 286 -16.99 2.45 -27.45
C VAL A 286 -16.39 2.58 -26.05
N GLY A 287 -16.25 3.81 -25.53
CA GLY A 287 -15.63 4.07 -24.24
C GLY A 287 -16.47 3.55 -23.08
N ALA A 288 -17.76 3.90 -23.03
CA ALA A 288 -18.67 3.40 -22.00
C ALA A 288 -18.81 1.86 -22.05
N THR A 289 -18.85 1.28 -23.25
CA THR A 289 -18.94 -0.19 -23.43
C THR A 289 -17.64 -0.88 -23.01
N LEU A 290 -16.48 -0.25 -23.21
CA LEU A 290 -15.18 -0.77 -22.76
C LEU A 290 -15.08 -0.79 -21.24
N LEU A 291 -15.52 0.27 -20.56
CA LEU A 291 -15.61 0.29 -19.09
C LEU A 291 -16.53 -0.84 -18.57
N LYS A 292 -17.67 -1.06 -19.24
CA LYS A 292 -18.58 -2.18 -18.92
C LYS A 292 -17.91 -3.55 -19.12
N GLY A 293 -17.16 -3.72 -20.21
CA GLY A 293 -16.43 -4.96 -20.50
C GLY A 293 -15.37 -5.27 -19.45
N ILE A 294 -14.61 -4.26 -19.01
CA ILE A 294 -13.61 -4.41 -17.95
C ILE A 294 -14.26 -4.74 -16.61
N ALA A 295 -15.34 -4.03 -16.25
CA ALA A 295 -16.08 -4.27 -15.01
C ALA A 295 -16.72 -5.67 -14.96
N GLN A 296 -17.09 -6.24 -16.11
CA GLN A 296 -17.65 -7.59 -16.23
C GLN A 296 -16.61 -8.66 -16.58
N GLN A 297 -15.31 -8.32 -16.57
CA GLN A 297 -14.20 -9.20 -16.94
C GLN A 297 -14.36 -9.89 -18.32
N ASP A 298 -15.05 -9.23 -19.27
CA ASP A 298 -15.20 -9.73 -20.64
C ASP A 298 -13.95 -9.39 -21.46
N THR A 299 -13.04 -10.36 -21.57
CA THR A 299 -11.75 -10.25 -22.25
C THR A 299 -11.89 -9.93 -23.74
N ASN A 300 -12.75 -10.66 -24.47
CA ASN A 300 -12.89 -10.48 -25.92
C ASN A 300 -13.41 -9.08 -26.26
N LEU A 301 -14.41 -8.60 -25.52
CA LEU A 301 -14.95 -7.25 -25.70
C LEU A 301 -13.90 -6.18 -25.36
N THR A 302 -13.19 -6.36 -24.24
CA THR A 302 -12.20 -5.39 -23.76
C THR A 302 -11.03 -5.26 -24.74
N VAL A 303 -10.47 -6.38 -25.18
CA VAL A 303 -9.39 -6.41 -26.20
C VAL A 303 -9.87 -5.75 -27.49
N GLY A 304 -11.07 -6.13 -27.99
CA GLY A 304 -11.61 -5.61 -29.24
C GLY A 304 -11.84 -4.09 -29.23
N LEU A 305 -12.39 -3.54 -28.14
CA LEU A 305 -12.63 -2.09 -28.01
C LEU A 305 -11.34 -1.31 -27.73
N THR A 306 -10.39 -1.87 -26.97
CA THR A 306 -9.08 -1.23 -26.73
C THR A 306 -8.26 -1.16 -28.02
N LEU A 307 -8.30 -2.22 -28.84
CA LEU A 307 -7.74 -2.24 -30.18
C LEU A 307 -8.35 -1.15 -31.08
N CYS A 308 -9.67 -0.94 -31.00
CA CYS A 308 -10.33 0.15 -31.73
C CYS A 308 -9.77 1.52 -31.32
N PHE A 309 -9.59 1.78 -30.02
CA PHE A 309 -8.99 3.02 -29.55
C PHE A 309 -7.55 3.21 -30.04
N GLY A 310 -6.71 2.17 -29.94
CA GLY A 310 -5.35 2.19 -30.47
C GLY A 310 -5.31 2.44 -31.97
N ALA A 311 -6.19 1.78 -32.74
CA ALA A 311 -6.29 1.96 -34.19
C ALA A 311 -6.73 3.37 -34.57
N ILE A 312 -7.70 3.96 -33.86
CA ILE A 312 -8.12 5.36 -34.05
C ILE A 312 -6.94 6.30 -33.77
N PHE A 313 -6.23 6.09 -32.66
CA PHE A 313 -5.09 6.93 -32.30
C PHE A 313 -4.00 6.90 -33.37
N ILE A 314 -3.62 5.70 -33.83
CA ILE A 314 -2.64 5.50 -34.90
C ILE A 314 -3.10 6.16 -36.19
N LEU A 315 -4.36 5.93 -36.60
CA LEU A 315 -4.92 6.47 -37.83
C LEU A 315 -4.92 7.99 -37.83
N VAL A 316 -5.30 8.63 -36.73
CA VAL A 316 -5.30 10.09 -36.68
C VAL A 316 -3.89 10.66 -36.62
N ASN A 317 -2.95 10.04 -35.90
CA ASN A 317 -1.55 10.46 -35.97
C ASN A 317 -0.99 10.37 -37.38
N MET A 318 -1.33 9.31 -38.12
CA MET A 318 -0.96 9.17 -39.53
C MET A 318 -1.57 10.29 -40.38
N ILE A 319 -2.84 10.65 -40.15
CA ILE A 319 -3.51 11.77 -40.83
C ILE A 319 -2.82 13.11 -40.50
N LEU A 320 -2.44 13.35 -39.24
CA LEU A 320 -1.77 14.57 -38.81
C LEU A 320 -0.39 14.70 -39.46
N GLU A 321 0.37 13.62 -39.52
CA GLU A 321 1.68 13.59 -40.16
C GLU A 321 1.59 13.84 -41.67
N LEU A 322 0.60 13.23 -42.32
CA LEU A 322 0.31 13.51 -43.73
C LEU A 322 -0.11 14.97 -43.92
N SER A 323 -0.91 15.51 -43.00
CA SER A 323 -1.34 16.91 -43.02
C SER A 323 -0.16 17.87 -42.90
N TYR A 324 0.82 17.62 -42.03
CA TYR A 324 2.01 18.46 -41.92
C TYR A 324 2.76 18.56 -43.25
N ARG A 325 2.91 17.43 -43.95
CA ARG A 325 3.55 17.39 -45.27
C ARG A 325 2.74 18.14 -46.32
N LEU A 326 1.40 18.14 -46.25
CA LEU A 326 0.57 18.94 -47.14
C LEU A 326 0.75 20.46 -46.92
N PHE A 327 0.95 20.89 -45.67
CA PHE A 327 1.09 22.31 -45.34
C PHE A 327 2.50 22.87 -45.59
N ASP A 328 3.55 22.07 -45.36
CA ASP A 328 4.94 22.41 -45.67
C ASP A 328 5.58 21.38 -46.60
N PRO A 329 5.62 21.66 -47.92
CA PRO A 329 6.25 20.79 -48.90
C PRO A 329 7.75 20.55 -48.66
N ARG A 330 8.44 21.39 -47.87
CA ARG A 330 9.86 21.18 -47.54
C ARG A 330 10.08 19.94 -46.67
N LEU A 331 9.02 19.47 -46.00
CA LEU A 331 9.02 18.20 -45.29
C LEU A 331 9.01 16.98 -46.24
N TRP A 332 8.87 17.19 -47.55
CA TRP A 332 8.97 16.13 -48.58
C TRP A 332 10.43 15.87 -48.96
N ASP A 333 11.25 16.92 -49.02
CA ASP A 333 12.66 16.86 -49.44
C ASP A 333 13.63 16.68 -48.26
N ALA A 334 13.15 16.83 -47.03
CA ALA A 334 13.96 16.56 -45.85
C ALA A 334 14.20 15.04 -45.75
N PRO A 335 15.44 14.55 -45.82
CA PRO A 335 15.75 13.21 -45.35
C PRO A 335 15.22 13.16 -43.93
N SER A 336 14.42 12.14 -43.60
CA SER A 336 13.94 11.88 -42.25
C SER A 336 15.04 12.28 -41.25
N PHE A 337 14.73 13.12 -40.27
CA PHE A 337 15.63 13.48 -39.16
C PHE A 337 15.94 12.28 -38.23
N VAL A 338 16.01 11.08 -38.81
CA VAL A 338 16.62 9.86 -38.30
C VAL A 338 17.85 9.61 -39.16
N SER A 339 19.01 9.79 -38.54
CA SER A 339 20.35 9.51 -39.05
C SER A 339 20.74 10.21 -40.36
N ALA A 340 21.25 11.44 -40.24
CA ALA A 340 22.41 11.81 -41.03
C ALA A 340 23.59 10.91 -40.60
N ASN A 341 23.70 9.73 -41.22
CA ASN A 341 24.96 9.15 -41.64
C ASN A 341 24.71 7.86 -42.45
N GLU A 342 25.04 7.97 -43.73
CA GLU A 342 25.48 6.92 -44.65
C GLU A 342 24.49 5.80 -45.01
N HIS A 343 24.20 5.70 -46.32
CA HIS A 343 23.64 4.55 -47.01
C HIS A 343 24.31 3.22 -46.58
N HIS A 344 23.76 2.59 -45.55
CA HIS A 344 24.18 1.26 -45.12
C HIS A 344 23.21 0.21 -45.66
N SER A 345 23.70 -0.59 -46.60
CA SER A 345 23.06 -1.80 -47.12
C SER A 345 22.50 -2.67 -45.99
N ARG A 346 21.27 -3.17 -46.13
CA ARG A 346 20.50 -3.99 -45.15
C ARG A 346 21.31 -5.10 -44.48
N LYS A 347 22.35 -5.64 -45.13
CA LYS A 347 23.27 -6.66 -44.58
C LYS A 347 24.22 -6.13 -43.50
N LYS A 348 24.60 -4.84 -43.52
CA LYS A 348 25.49 -4.24 -42.51
C LYS A 348 24.77 -3.89 -41.21
N VAL A 349 23.49 -3.52 -41.26
CA VAL A 349 22.68 -3.24 -40.06
C VAL A 349 22.50 -4.51 -39.21
N TRP A 350 22.22 -5.63 -39.86
CA TRP A 350 22.09 -6.93 -39.19
C TRP A 350 23.41 -7.43 -38.61
N LYS A 351 24.53 -7.16 -39.29
CA LYS A 351 25.86 -7.48 -38.81
C LYS A 351 26.29 -6.58 -37.64
N ALA A 352 26.02 -5.28 -37.71
CA ALA A 352 26.29 -4.33 -36.63
C ALA A 352 25.46 -4.63 -35.37
N TRP A 353 24.19 -5.02 -35.53
CA TRP A 353 23.35 -5.43 -34.41
C TRP A 353 23.87 -6.72 -33.75
N ARG A 354 24.29 -7.71 -34.55
CA ARG A 354 24.90 -8.96 -34.05
C ARG A 354 26.26 -8.72 -33.39
N ASP A 355 27.06 -7.82 -33.95
CA ASP A 355 28.40 -7.52 -33.45
C ASP A 355 28.32 -6.62 -32.18
N ASP A 356 27.35 -5.70 -32.06
CA ASP A 356 27.06 -4.91 -30.84
C ASP A 356 26.52 -5.79 -29.69
N VAL A 357 25.67 -6.78 -30.00
CA VAL A 357 25.18 -7.78 -29.03
C VAL A 357 26.29 -8.75 -28.63
N GLY A 358 27.18 -9.10 -29.58
CA GLY A 358 28.38 -9.90 -29.31
C GLY A 358 29.40 -9.18 -28.42
N ASP A 359 29.60 -7.88 -28.64
CA ASP A 359 30.48 -7.05 -27.80
C ASP A 359 29.90 -6.81 -26.40
N LEU A 360 28.57 -6.78 -26.25
CA LEU A 360 27.87 -6.74 -24.95
C LEU A 360 28.03 -8.03 -24.13
N LEU A 361 28.22 -9.18 -24.78
CA LEU A 361 28.42 -10.48 -24.12
C LEU A 361 29.89 -10.84 -23.91
N ALA A 362 30.81 -10.27 -24.69
CA ALA A 362 32.23 -10.60 -24.63
C ALA A 362 33.11 -9.56 -23.92
N ASN A 363 32.71 -8.28 -23.83
CA ASN A 363 33.58 -7.21 -23.33
C ASN A 363 32.94 -6.41 -22.18
N ASN A 364 33.16 -6.88 -20.96
CA ASN A 364 33.09 -6.05 -19.75
C ASN A 364 34.18 -4.96 -19.83
N ALA A 365 33.84 -3.79 -20.36
CA ALA A 365 34.72 -2.63 -20.46
C ALA A 365 34.92 -1.90 -19.12
N ILE A 366 35.18 -2.64 -18.04
CA ILE A 366 35.56 -2.13 -16.71
C ILE A 366 37.05 -2.35 -16.40
N VAL A 367 37.82 -3.11 -17.19
CA VAL A 367 39.21 -3.46 -16.80
C VAL A 367 40.34 -2.94 -17.71
N ASN A 368 40.13 -2.56 -18.98
CA ASN A 368 41.27 -2.23 -19.85
C ASN A 368 41.34 -0.78 -20.30
N ARG A 369 41.88 0.09 -19.42
CA ARG A 369 42.67 1.26 -19.84
C ARG A 369 43.66 1.73 -18.76
N PHE A 370 44.57 0.82 -18.37
CA PHE A 370 45.83 1.20 -17.72
C PHE A 370 46.99 0.92 -18.67
N LYS A 371 47.46 1.98 -19.33
CA LYS A 371 48.90 2.28 -19.62
C LYS A 371 48.98 3.40 -20.66
N ARG A 372 49.13 4.65 -20.19
CA ARG A 372 50.25 5.51 -20.59
C ARG A 372 50.29 6.81 -19.78
N ARG A 373 51.41 6.92 -19.05
CA ARG A 373 52.19 8.09 -18.62
C ARG A 373 51.47 9.28 -17.98
N LYS A 374 51.68 9.34 -16.67
CA LYS A 374 51.86 10.51 -15.82
C LYS A 374 52.76 11.55 -16.53
N GLN A 375 52.17 12.62 -17.02
CA GLN A 375 52.85 13.91 -17.18
C GLN A 375 52.29 14.80 -16.06
N THR A 376 53.18 15.23 -15.19
CA THR A 376 52.91 16.20 -14.13
C THR A 376 52.46 17.51 -14.77
N ALA A 377 51.21 17.88 -14.56
CA ALA A 377 50.69 19.20 -14.91
C ALA A 377 51.26 20.23 -13.93
N GLU A 378 51.97 21.22 -14.46
CA GLU A 378 52.29 22.47 -13.77
C GLU A 378 51.00 23.21 -13.35
N PRO A 379 51.07 24.11 -12.35
CA PRO A 379 49.90 24.87 -11.90
C PRO A 379 49.35 25.69 -13.06
N ASN A 380 48.09 25.43 -13.43
CA ASN A 380 47.40 26.09 -14.52
C ASN A 380 47.27 27.61 -14.23
N PRO A 381 47.95 28.49 -14.99
CA PRO A 381 47.85 29.95 -14.80
C PRO A 381 46.48 30.52 -15.21
N PHE A 382 45.60 29.72 -15.80
CA PHE A 382 44.23 30.11 -16.17
C PHE A 382 43.18 29.88 -15.08
N ALA A 383 43.50 29.18 -13.98
CA ALA A 383 42.55 28.99 -12.88
C ALA A 383 42.18 30.32 -12.20
N ALA A 384 43.17 31.20 -12.00
CA ALA A 384 42.97 32.53 -11.42
C ALA A 384 42.25 33.49 -12.39
N ALA A 385 42.45 33.34 -13.71
CA ALA A 385 41.77 34.14 -14.72
C ALA A 385 40.29 33.74 -14.87
N LEU A 386 39.96 32.45 -14.69
CA LEU A 386 38.58 31.96 -14.68
C LEU A 386 37.82 32.43 -13.43
N GLU A 387 38.45 32.38 -12.25
CA GLU A 387 37.87 32.94 -11.00
C GLU A 387 37.60 34.46 -11.11
N HIS A 388 38.51 35.23 -11.71
CA HIS A 388 38.29 36.66 -11.95
C HIS A 388 37.22 36.95 -13.02
N SER A 389 37.08 36.10 -14.05
CA SER A 389 36.04 36.27 -15.08
C SER A 389 34.63 35.91 -14.57
N GLU A 390 34.52 34.91 -13.69
CA GLU A 390 33.27 34.56 -13.01
C GLU A 390 32.87 35.61 -11.96
N GLN A 391 33.83 36.28 -11.30
CA GLN A 391 33.53 37.40 -10.40
C GLN A 391 33.00 38.63 -11.14
N TYR A 392 33.62 39.03 -12.27
CA TYR A 392 33.18 40.19 -13.05
C TYR A 392 31.77 40.03 -13.66
N THR A 393 31.44 38.84 -14.18
CA THR A 393 30.09 38.59 -14.75
C THR A 393 29.01 38.59 -13.67
N ASN A 394 29.31 38.10 -12.46
CA ASN A 394 28.35 38.08 -11.36
C ASN A 394 28.12 39.48 -10.75
N GLU A 395 29.14 40.33 -10.67
CA GLU A 395 29.00 41.73 -10.19
C GLU A 395 28.19 42.61 -11.15
N GLU A 396 28.38 42.50 -12.48
CA GLU A 396 27.56 43.25 -13.46
C GLU A 396 26.09 42.77 -13.51
N LEU A 397 25.84 41.47 -13.28
CA LEU A 397 24.49 40.92 -13.16
C LEU A 397 23.77 41.36 -11.88
N ASP A 398 24.49 41.42 -10.75
CA ASP A 398 23.95 41.91 -9.47
C ASP A 398 23.73 43.45 -9.50
N ALA A 399 24.60 44.22 -10.19
CA ALA A 399 24.46 45.67 -10.33
C ALA A 399 23.25 46.09 -11.20
N HIS A 400 22.80 45.25 -12.14
CA HIS A 400 21.62 45.52 -12.97
C HIS A 400 20.29 45.00 -12.41
N MET A 401 20.34 44.07 -11.44
CA MET A 401 19.15 43.49 -10.79
C MET A 401 18.97 44.01 -9.36
N GLY A 402 18.60 45.28 -9.22
CA GLY A 402 18.11 45.79 -7.93
C GLY A 402 16.99 44.89 -7.38
N THR A 403 17.21 44.29 -6.20
CA THR A 403 16.33 43.30 -5.55
C THR A 403 14.85 43.74 -5.53
N GLY A 404 14.58 45.04 -5.37
CA GLY A 404 13.22 45.59 -5.43
C GLY A 404 12.50 45.46 -6.78
N ARG A 405 13.22 45.41 -7.92
CA ARG A 405 12.61 45.17 -9.25
C ARG A 405 12.24 43.70 -9.45
N ALA A 406 13.02 42.77 -8.89
CA ALA A 406 12.71 41.34 -8.94
C ALA A 406 11.45 41.01 -8.13
N TRP A 407 11.35 41.50 -6.89
CA TRP A 407 10.15 41.33 -6.04
C TRP A 407 8.88 41.92 -6.65
N ARG A 408 8.96 43.12 -7.24
CA ARG A 408 7.82 43.70 -7.97
C ARG A 408 7.36 42.86 -9.15
N ARG A 409 8.27 42.17 -9.86
CA ARG A 409 7.90 41.26 -10.96
C ARG A 409 7.22 39.99 -10.44
N VAL A 410 7.67 39.45 -9.31
CA VAL A 410 7.01 38.31 -8.64
C VAL A 410 5.59 38.69 -8.22
N LEU A 411 5.41 39.81 -7.52
CA LEU A 411 4.11 40.28 -7.05
C LEU A 411 3.14 40.65 -8.20
N ASN A 412 3.67 41.12 -9.35
CA ASN A 412 2.85 41.41 -10.53
C ASN A 412 2.45 40.16 -11.33
N ASN A 413 3.01 38.99 -11.02
CA ASN A 413 2.66 37.73 -11.67
C ASN A 413 1.38 37.15 -11.05
N ARG A 414 0.22 37.61 -11.50
CA ARG A 414 -1.10 37.20 -10.96
C ARG A 414 -1.27 35.66 -10.90
N PRO A 415 -0.99 34.87 -11.96
CA PRO A 415 -1.06 33.41 -11.87
C PRO A 415 -0.20 32.81 -10.75
N PHE A 416 1.02 33.31 -10.56
CA PHE A 416 1.89 32.86 -9.48
C PHE A 416 1.30 33.17 -8.11
N MET A 417 0.85 34.42 -7.88
CA MET A 417 0.27 34.82 -6.59
C MET A 417 -0.97 34.01 -6.21
N PHE A 418 -1.93 33.87 -7.14
CA PHE A 418 -3.14 33.09 -6.90
C PHE A 418 -2.84 31.59 -6.77
N GLY A 419 -1.98 31.05 -7.64
CA GLY A 419 -1.56 29.65 -7.57
C GLY A 419 -0.86 29.32 -6.26
N SER A 420 0.11 30.13 -5.84
CA SER A 420 0.81 29.97 -4.57
C SER A 420 -0.13 30.07 -3.37
N LEU A 421 -1.08 31.01 -3.36
CA LEU A 421 -2.06 31.12 -2.28
C LEU A 421 -2.91 29.84 -2.16
N LEU A 422 -3.41 29.31 -3.28
CA LEU A 422 -4.20 28.09 -3.29
C LEU A 422 -3.37 26.87 -2.90
N VAL A 423 -2.13 26.74 -3.40
CA VAL A 423 -1.22 25.64 -3.03
C VAL A 423 -0.90 25.68 -1.53
N ILE A 424 -0.66 26.86 -0.96
CA ILE A 424 -0.46 27.01 0.50
C ILE A 424 -1.73 26.59 1.26
N GLY A 425 -2.91 26.99 0.79
CA GLY A 425 -4.19 26.55 1.37
C GLY A 425 -4.34 25.03 1.34
N LEU A 426 -3.99 24.38 0.23
CA LEU A 426 -4.01 22.92 0.12
C LEU A 426 -2.99 22.26 1.04
N ILE A 427 -1.79 22.81 1.20
CA ILE A 427 -0.80 22.31 2.16
C ILE A 427 -1.35 22.39 3.60
N ILE A 428 -2.03 23.48 3.96
CA ILE A 428 -2.67 23.60 5.27
C ILE A 428 -3.75 22.52 5.46
N ILE A 429 -4.58 22.27 4.44
CA ILE A 429 -5.60 21.21 4.50
C ILE A 429 -4.94 19.81 4.57
N ILE A 430 -3.83 19.58 3.86
CA ILE A 430 -3.08 18.33 3.98
C ILE A 430 -2.54 18.16 5.41
N LEU A 431 -2.00 19.22 6.03
CA LEU A 431 -1.38 19.09 7.35
C LEU A 431 -2.41 19.01 8.49
N PHE A 432 -3.52 19.76 8.39
CA PHE A 432 -4.48 19.96 9.48
C PHE A 432 -5.91 19.53 9.15
N GLY A 433 -6.16 18.99 7.95
CA GLY A 433 -7.50 18.61 7.47
C GLY A 433 -8.29 17.73 8.43
N PRO A 434 -7.74 16.60 8.91
CA PRO A 434 -8.39 15.75 9.90
C PRO A 434 -8.77 16.48 11.19
N ALA A 435 -7.89 17.34 11.71
CA ALA A 435 -8.15 18.13 12.92
C ALA A 435 -9.17 19.26 12.69
N MET A 436 -9.35 19.70 11.44
CA MET A 436 -10.34 20.70 11.05
C MET A 436 -11.71 20.09 10.69
N SER A 437 -11.84 18.76 10.69
CA SER A 437 -13.08 18.06 10.33
C SER A 437 -14.13 18.21 11.44
N PRO A 438 -15.35 18.71 11.15
CA PRO A 438 -16.38 18.94 12.17
C PRO A 438 -16.97 17.65 12.77
N ASN A 439 -17.02 16.58 11.98
CA ASN A 439 -17.50 15.26 12.38
C ASN A 439 -16.43 14.19 12.11
N ASN A 440 -16.46 13.07 12.82
CA ASN A 440 -15.61 11.91 12.50
C ASN A 440 -15.97 11.40 11.08
N PRO A 441 -15.02 11.38 10.12
CA PRO A 441 -15.29 10.96 8.74
C PRO A 441 -15.52 9.45 8.58
N PHE A 442 -15.27 8.63 9.60
CA PHE A 442 -15.49 7.18 9.61
C PHE A 442 -16.80 6.78 10.28
N LYS A 443 -17.40 7.67 11.08
CA LYS A 443 -18.64 7.37 11.81
C LYS A 443 -19.84 7.42 10.87
N THR A 444 -20.50 6.28 10.67
CA THR A 444 -21.75 6.21 9.90
C THR A 444 -22.95 6.57 10.78
N ILE A 445 -23.97 7.19 10.19
CA ILE A 445 -25.18 7.63 10.91
C ILE A 445 -26.40 7.17 10.10
N GLY A 446 -27.24 6.35 10.73
CA GLY A 446 -28.46 5.80 10.14
C GLY A 446 -29.67 6.72 10.30
N LEU A 447 -30.78 6.19 10.82
CA LEU A 447 -32.05 6.90 11.00
C LEU A 447 -31.91 8.01 12.06
N GLN A 448 -32.28 9.25 11.74
CA GLN A 448 -32.30 10.37 12.68
C GLN A 448 -33.67 11.07 12.66
N MET A 449 -34.17 11.41 13.85
CA MET A 449 -35.36 12.27 13.98
C MET A 449 -34.94 13.74 13.95
N VAL A 450 -35.36 14.47 12.92
CA VAL A 450 -35.17 15.92 12.79
C VAL A 450 -36.55 16.56 12.72
N ASP A 451 -36.85 17.49 13.63
CA ASP A 451 -38.14 18.19 13.74
C ASP A 451 -39.37 17.24 13.82
N GLY A 452 -39.22 16.08 14.46
CA GLY A 452 -40.29 15.09 14.60
C GLY A 452 -40.59 14.26 13.35
N GLN A 453 -39.77 14.39 12.29
CA GLN A 453 -39.82 13.54 11.11
C GLN A 453 -38.61 12.59 11.09
N ILE A 454 -38.87 11.32 10.75
CA ILE A 454 -37.81 10.34 10.52
C ILE A 454 -37.15 10.68 9.18
N THR A 455 -35.87 11.04 9.24
CA THR A 455 -35.05 11.31 8.07
C THR A 455 -33.96 10.26 7.94
N THR A 456 -33.61 9.92 6.70
CA THR A 456 -32.54 8.97 6.36
C THR A 456 -31.46 9.70 5.57
N PRO A 457 -30.19 9.27 5.68
CA PRO A 457 -29.13 9.80 4.84
C PRO A 457 -29.43 9.55 3.33
N PRO A 458 -28.94 10.40 2.41
CA PRO A 458 -28.09 11.57 2.65
C PRO A 458 -28.84 12.77 3.22
N PHE A 459 -28.33 13.33 4.33
CA PHE A 459 -28.86 14.53 4.96
C PHE A 459 -28.47 15.78 4.17
N ALA A 460 -29.43 16.69 3.98
CA ALA A 460 -29.17 17.99 3.38
C ALA A 460 -28.30 18.87 4.30
N PRO A 461 -27.59 19.88 3.76
CA PRO A 461 -26.83 20.82 4.56
C PRO A 461 -27.62 21.40 5.74
N ASN A 462 -27.12 21.20 6.95
CA ASN A 462 -27.74 21.67 8.19
C ASN A 462 -26.65 22.09 9.20
N ALA A 463 -27.01 22.37 10.46
CA ALA A 463 -26.07 22.82 11.48
C ALA A 463 -25.03 21.75 11.88
N GLU A 464 -25.40 20.48 11.84
CA GLU A 464 -24.53 19.33 12.16
C GLU A 464 -23.65 18.94 10.96
N PHE A 465 -24.19 19.03 9.74
CA PHE A 465 -23.53 18.73 8.47
C PHE A 465 -23.51 19.96 7.54
N PRO A 466 -22.52 20.87 7.65
CA PRO A 466 -22.52 22.13 6.89
C PRO A 466 -22.54 21.97 5.36
N TRP A 467 -21.97 20.89 4.83
CA TRP A 467 -21.97 20.55 3.39
C TRP A 467 -22.90 19.37 3.06
N GLY A 468 -23.77 18.99 4.00
CA GLY A 468 -24.61 17.79 3.92
C GLY A 468 -23.82 16.51 4.25
N SER A 469 -24.52 15.37 4.24
CA SER A 469 -23.92 14.04 4.41
C SER A 469 -23.90 13.24 3.11
N ASP A 470 -23.09 12.18 3.07
CA ASP A 470 -23.16 11.14 2.05
C ASP A 470 -24.28 10.12 2.36
N ALA A 471 -24.36 9.05 1.57
CA ALA A 471 -25.36 8.00 1.72
C ALA A 471 -25.22 7.17 3.00
N LEU A 472 -24.08 7.24 3.69
CA LEU A 472 -23.82 6.55 4.96
C LEU A 472 -23.99 7.48 6.17
N GLY A 473 -24.49 8.71 5.96
CA GLY A 473 -24.65 9.70 7.03
C GLY A 473 -23.36 10.38 7.46
N ARG A 474 -22.26 10.21 6.71
CA ARG A 474 -20.96 10.83 7.01
C ARG A 474 -20.93 12.25 6.45
N GLY A 475 -20.44 13.22 7.22
CA GLY A 475 -20.37 14.62 6.81
C GLY A 475 -19.46 14.86 5.61
N VAL A 476 -19.97 15.40 4.50
CA VAL A 476 -19.21 15.64 3.25
C VAL A 476 -18.04 16.61 3.49
N MET A 477 -18.19 17.57 4.38
CA MET A 477 -17.11 18.50 4.75
C MET A 477 -15.93 17.76 5.39
N SER A 478 -16.20 16.91 6.40
CA SER A 478 -15.17 16.07 7.03
C SER A 478 -14.51 15.12 6.03
N LEU A 479 -15.30 14.50 5.16
CA LEU A 479 -14.78 13.60 4.14
C LEU A 479 -13.87 14.31 3.14
N VAL A 480 -14.20 15.53 2.70
CA VAL A 480 -13.36 16.31 1.78
C VAL A 480 -12.09 16.81 2.48
N LEU A 481 -12.17 17.28 3.72
CA LEU A 481 -11.00 17.75 4.47
C LEU A 481 -10.03 16.61 4.80
N SER A 482 -10.53 15.51 5.37
CA SER A 482 -9.71 14.34 5.68
C SER A 482 -9.21 13.64 4.41
N GLY A 483 -10.02 13.58 3.35
CA GLY A 483 -9.63 12.91 2.10
C GLY A 483 -8.58 13.64 1.27
N ALA A 484 -8.36 14.93 1.54
CA ALA A 484 -7.34 15.72 0.85
C ALA A 484 -5.94 15.15 1.04
N GLN A 485 -5.62 14.64 2.24
CA GLN A 485 -4.34 14.04 2.56
C GLN A 485 -4.01 12.88 1.63
N MET A 486 -4.95 11.94 1.46
CA MET A 486 -4.74 10.75 0.66
C MET A 486 -4.57 11.10 -0.82
N THR A 487 -5.53 11.83 -1.39
CA THR A 487 -5.55 12.16 -2.83
C THR A 487 -4.34 13.00 -3.24
N LEU A 488 -3.99 14.04 -2.47
CA LEU A 488 -2.88 14.93 -2.80
C LEU A 488 -1.53 14.24 -2.61
N SER A 489 -1.40 13.36 -1.62
CA SER A 489 -0.16 12.61 -1.40
C SER A 489 0.09 11.59 -2.51
N VAL A 490 -0.95 10.89 -3.00
CA VAL A 490 -0.83 10.00 -4.16
C VAL A 490 -0.36 10.80 -5.37
N ALA A 491 -0.95 11.96 -5.62
CA ALA A 491 -0.59 12.80 -6.75
C ALA A 491 0.88 13.27 -6.69
N VAL A 492 1.33 13.76 -5.53
CA VAL A 492 2.71 14.22 -5.35
C VAL A 492 3.71 13.08 -5.49
N MET A 493 3.43 11.90 -4.90
CA MET A 493 4.33 10.74 -5.00
C MET A 493 4.37 10.14 -6.40
N ALA A 494 3.23 10.03 -7.08
CA ALA A 494 3.19 9.58 -8.46
C ALA A 494 4.02 10.51 -9.37
N VAL A 495 3.92 11.83 -9.18
CA VAL A 495 4.74 12.79 -9.95
C VAL A 495 6.21 12.70 -9.55
N ALA A 496 6.54 12.56 -8.27
CA ALA A 496 7.92 12.36 -7.84
C ALA A 496 8.54 11.12 -8.51
N ALA A 497 7.82 10.00 -8.54
CA ALA A 497 8.23 8.79 -9.25
C ALA A 497 8.40 9.02 -10.77
N ARG A 498 7.44 9.70 -11.42
CA ARG A 498 7.54 10.09 -12.84
C ARG A 498 8.76 10.95 -13.12
N VAL A 499 9.09 11.90 -12.24
CA VAL A 499 10.25 12.78 -12.40
C VAL A 499 11.53 11.99 -12.32
N VAL A 500 11.67 11.10 -11.32
CA VAL A 500 12.86 10.25 -11.18
C VAL A 500 13.06 9.40 -12.44
N VAL A 501 12.04 8.64 -12.86
CA VAL A 501 12.12 7.77 -14.04
C VAL A 501 12.32 8.60 -15.31
N GLY A 502 11.55 9.67 -15.49
CA GLY A 502 11.56 10.52 -16.68
C GLY A 502 12.89 11.27 -16.85
N VAL A 503 13.44 11.85 -15.78
CA VAL A 503 14.73 12.54 -15.82
C VAL A 503 15.86 11.55 -16.12
N LEU A 504 15.86 10.37 -15.50
CA LEU A 504 16.89 9.35 -15.74
C LEU A 504 16.86 8.86 -17.19
N LEU A 505 15.70 8.39 -17.66
CA LEU A 505 15.55 7.88 -19.02
C LEU A 505 15.75 8.98 -20.07
N GLY A 506 15.29 10.20 -19.79
CA GLY A 506 15.43 11.35 -20.70
C GLY A 506 16.87 11.81 -20.82
N ALA A 507 17.62 11.85 -19.71
CA ALA A 507 19.04 12.17 -19.73
C ALA A 507 19.85 11.10 -20.49
N ILE A 508 19.53 9.81 -20.30
CA ILE A 508 20.18 8.71 -21.03
C ILE A 508 19.88 8.78 -22.53
N ALA A 509 18.60 8.92 -22.91
CA ALA A 509 18.17 9.00 -24.30
C ALA A 509 18.73 10.24 -25.01
N GLY A 510 18.68 11.41 -24.36
CA GLY A 510 19.19 12.66 -24.90
C GLY A 510 20.72 12.67 -25.04
N TRP A 511 21.43 12.13 -24.06
CA TRP A 511 22.89 12.02 -24.13
C TRP A 511 23.34 11.09 -25.27
N ARG A 512 22.62 9.97 -25.47
CA ARG A 512 22.86 9.01 -26.54
C ARG A 512 21.91 9.22 -27.73
N SER A 513 21.57 10.48 -28.04
CA SER A 513 20.66 10.80 -29.14
C SER A 513 21.09 10.13 -30.45
N GLY A 514 20.15 9.47 -31.12
CA GLY A 514 20.38 8.71 -32.36
C GLY A 514 20.85 7.27 -32.16
N SER A 515 21.13 6.84 -30.93
CA SER A 515 21.45 5.43 -30.60
C SER A 515 20.21 4.52 -30.64
N TRP A 516 20.43 3.21 -30.57
CA TRP A 516 19.33 2.25 -30.41
C TRP A 516 18.62 2.39 -29.05
N VAL A 517 19.35 2.78 -27.99
CA VAL A 517 18.80 3.02 -26.65
C VAL A 517 17.83 4.19 -26.67
N ASP A 518 18.21 5.28 -27.34
CA ASP A 518 17.34 6.43 -27.56
C ASP A 518 16.05 6.01 -28.29
N ARG A 519 16.19 5.30 -29.42
CA ARG A 519 15.04 4.78 -30.18
C ARG A 519 14.15 3.83 -29.36
N ALA A 520 14.73 2.98 -28.52
CA ALA A 520 13.97 2.06 -27.67
C ALA A 520 13.19 2.79 -26.59
N ILE A 521 13.81 3.77 -25.90
CA ILE A 521 13.15 4.57 -24.86
C ILE A 521 12.02 5.42 -25.46
N VAL A 522 12.29 6.10 -26.59
CA VAL A 522 11.27 6.87 -27.30
C VAL A 522 10.14 5.96 -27.79
N GLY A 523 10.48 4.83 -28.42
CA GLY A 523 9.50 3.85 -28.90
C GLY A 523 8.61 3.30 -27.77
N LEU A 524 9.18 2.95 -26.61
CA LEU A 524 8.40 2.51 -25.46
C LEU A 524 7.45 3.60 -24.96
N SER A 525 7.93 4.85 -24.88
CA SER A 525 7.08 5.97 -24.49
C SER A 525 5.93 6.20 -25.48
N GLU A 526 6.18 6.03 -26.79
CA GLU A 526 5.16 6.17 -27.83
C GLU A 526 4.15 5.02 -27.82
N VAL A 527 4.56 3.80 -27.47
CA VAL A 527 3.68 2.63 -27.30
C VAL A 527 2.73 2.85 -26.12
N ILE A 528 3.27 3.20 -24.94
CA ILE A 528 2.45 3.55 -23.75
C ILE A 528 1.51 4.69 -24.10
N ALA A 529 2.03 5.68 -24.84
CA ALA A 529 1.24 6.80 -25.26
C ALA A 529 0.05 6.38 -26.14
N ALA A 530 0.14 5.33 -26.95
CA ALA A 530 -0.96 4.91 -27.80
C ALA A 530 -2.21 4.43 -27.05
N PHE A 531 -2.09 4.06 -25.77
CA PHE A 531 -3.23 3.70 -24.94
C PHE A 531 -3.94 4.94 -24.39
N PRO A 532 -5.29 4.89 -24.28
CA PRO A 532 -6.01 5.84 -23.45
C PRO A 532 -5.48 5.77 -22.00
N THR A 533 -4.96 6.89 -21.49
CA THR A 533 -4.26 6.94 -20.20
C THR A 533 -5.12 6.48 -19.04
N LEU A 534 -6.41 6.82 -19.05
CA LEU A 534 -7.39 6.37 -18.06
C LEU A 534 -7.54 4.85 -18.03
N ILE A 535 -7.64 4.23 -19.20
CA ILE A 535 -7.88 2.79 -19.33
C ILE A 535 -6.62 2.02 -18.95
N LEU A 536 -5.46 2.47 -19.42
CA LEU A 536 -4.19 1.89 -19.04
C LEU A 536 -3.96 1.96 -17.53
N ALA A 537 -4.22 3.12 -16.92
CA ALA A 537 -4.10 3.29 -15.47
C ALA A 537 -5.03 2.33 -14.73
N MET A 538 -6.31 2.24 -15.13
CA MET A 538 -7.27 1.31 -14.53
C MET A 538 -6.81 -0.14 -14.65
N ILE A 539 -6.39 -0.58 -15.84
CA ILE A 539 -5.92 -1.95 -16.06
C ILE A 539 -4.72 -2.26 -15.17
N LEU A 540 -3.74 -1.35 -15.07
CA LEU A 540 -2.56 -1.55 -14.23
C LEU A 540 -2.91 -1.54 -12.73
N ILE A 541 -3.82 -0.68 -12.28
CA ILE A 541 -4.27 -0.62 -10.89
C ILE A 541 -4.96 -1.92 -10.51
N LEU A 542 -5.87 -2.40 -11.35
CA LEU A 542 -6.57 -3.66 -11.13
C LEU A 542 -5.61 -4.86 -11.20
N ALA A 543 -4.63 -4.83 -12.10
CA ALA A 543 -3.63 -5.87 -12.25
C ALA A 543 -2.65 -5.98 -11.08
N ILE A 544 -2.19 -4.84 -10.54
CA ILE A 544 -1.29 -4.85 -9.38
C ILE A 544 -2.07 -5.22 -8.11
N GLY A 545 -3.33 -4.77 -8.01
CA GLY A 545 -4.21 -5.02 -6.87
C GLY A 545 -4.63 -3.71 -6.22
N ILE A 546 -5.91 -3.36 -6.35
CA ILE A 546 -6.46 -2.08 -5.87
C ILE A 546 -6.43 -1.96 -4.33
N ARG A 547 -6.43 -3.10 -3.62
CA ARG A 547 -6.42 -3.19 -2.15
C ARG A 547 -5.05 -2.98 -1.51
N GLN A 548 -3.95 -3.17 -2.24
CA GLN A 548 -2.58 -2.82 -1.79
C GLN A 548 -2.38 -1.31 -1.55
N GLY A 549 -3.44 -0.52 -1.73
CA GLY A 549 -3.52 0.86 -1.29
C GLY A 549 -2.74 1.81 -2.19
N MET A 550 -2.00 2.70 -1.56
CA MET A 550 -1.41 3.87 -2.20
C MET A 550 -0.30 3.54 -3.21
N SER A 551 0.50 2.51 -2.91
CA SER A 551 1.64 2.06 -3.70
C SER A 551 1.22 1.66 -5.11
N THR A 552 0.12 0.91 -5.24
CA THR A 552 -0.48 0.50 -6.52
C THR A 552 -0.74 1.70 -7.42
N PHE A 553 -1.38 2.74 -6.89
CA PHE A 553 -1.69 3.95 -7.66
C PHE A 553 -0.40 4.69 -8.03
N VAL A 554 0.57 4.82 -7.12
CA VAL A 554 1.85 5.48 -7.43
C VAL A 554 2.60 4.75 -8.56
N ILE A 555 2.68 3.42 -8.50
CA ILE A 555 3.37 2.59 -9.51
C ILE A 555 2.64 2.66 -10.86
N ALA A 556 1.34 2.42 -10.88
CA ALA A 556 0.54 2.44 -12.10
C ALA A 556 0.57 3.82 -12.77
N LEU A 557 0.35 4.90 -12.00
CA LEU A 557 0.36 6.26 -12.52
C LEU A 557 1.77 6.69 -12.94
N CYS A 558 2.84 6.19 -12.31
CA CYS A 558 4.21 6.40 -12.77
C CYS A 558 4.41 5.77 -14.16
N PHE A 559 4.04 4.50 -14.32
CA PHE A 559 4.17 3.74 -15.58
C PHE A 559 3.45 4.43 -16.74
N VAL A 560 2.27 5.01 -16.48
CA VAL A 560 1.44 5.67 -17.50
C VAL A 560 2.03 7.01 -17.99
N GLY A 561 2.74 7.76 -17.13
CA GLY A 561 3.03 9.19 -17.39
C GLY A 561 4.49 9.62 -17.46
N TRP A 562 5.46 8.75 -17.20
CA TRP A 562 6.89 9.13 -17.22
C TRP A 562 7.39 9.64 -18.59
N GLY A 563 6.72 9.24 -19.68
CA GLY A 563 7.11 9.56 -21.05
C GLY A 563 7.15 11.07 -21.36
N GLU A 564 6.22 11.86 -20.81
CA GLU A 564 6.14 13.30 -21.07
C GLU A 564 7.35 14.05 -20.48
N ILE A 565 7.72 13.72 -19.23
CA ILE A 565 8.91 14.27 -18.58
C ILE A 565 10.18 13.78 -19.28
N MET A 566 10.22 12.50 -19.66
CA MET A 566 11.35 11.93 -20.41
C MET A 566 11.60 12.68 -21.72
N GLN A 567 10.56 12.92 -22.52
CA GLN A 567 10.67 13.63 -23.79
C GLN A 567 11.14 15.07 -23.59
N TYR A 568 10.62 15.76 -22.57
CA TYR A 568 11.08 17.11 -22.23
C TYR A 568 12.56 17.13 -21.88
N VAL A 569 12.98 16.30 -20.91
CA VAL A 569 14.39 16.22 -20.46
C VAL A 569 15.31 15.82 -21.61
N ARG A 570 14.90 14.84 -22.42
CA ARG A 570 15.63 14.42 -23.62
C ARG A 570 15.86 15.58 -24.57
N SER A 571 14.80 16.35 -24.87
CA SER A 571 14.89 17.50 -25.79
C SER A 571 15.85 18.57 -25.28
N GLU A 572 15.83 18.84 -23.98
CA GLU A 572 16.73 19.81 -23.36
C GLU A 572 18.18 19.32 -23.33
N VAL A 573 18.42 18.05 -23.00
CA VAL A 573 19.76 17.44 -23.00
C VAL A 573 20.38 17.50 -24.41
N ILE A 574 19.59 17.23 -25.45
CA ILE A 574 20.02 17.35 -26.85
C ILE A 574 20.41 18.80 -27.17
N SER A 575 19.68 19.78 -26.64
CA SER A 575 19.98 21.21 -26.85
C SER A 575 21.19 21.70 -26.06
N ILE A 576 21.46 21.14 -24.89
CA ILE A 576 22.55 21.52 -23.98
C ILE A 576 23.87 20.86 -24.38
N ARG A 577 23.82 19.61 -24.86
CA ARG A 577 25.00 18.83 -25.24
C ARG A 577 26.00 19.56 -26.16
N PRO A 578 25.58 20.31 -27.21
CA PRO A 578 26.50 21.00 -28.11
C PRO A 578 26.99 22.37 -27.60
N LYS A 579 26.74 22.74 -26.33
CA LYS A 579 27.20 24.05 -25.81
C LYS A 579 28.70 24.02 -25.46
N GLU A 580 29.40 25.11 -25.74
CA GLU A 580 30.88 25.24 -25.62
C GLU A 580 31.43 24.88 -24.23
N TYR A 581 30.70 25.16 -23.15
CA TYR A 581 31.13 24.79 -21.79
C TYR A 581 31.06 23.28 -21.52
N ILE A 582 30.17 22.55 -22.20
CA ILE A 582 30.12 21.09 -22.14
C ILE A 582 31.31 20.50 -22.91
N GLU A 583 31.62 21.03 -24.09
CA GLU A 583 32.80 20.61 -24.87
C GLU A 583 34.09 20.83 -24.08
N SER A 584 34.19 21.98 -23.40
CA SER A 584 35.31 22.29 -22.50
C SER A 584 35.42 21.29 -21.34
N ALA A 585 34.30 20.93 -20.69
CA ALA A 585 34.30 19.94 -19.62
C ALA A 585 34.73 18.53 -20.12
N VAL A 586 34.32 18.14 -21.33
CA VAL A 586 34.76 16.90 -21.97
C VAL A 586 36.26 16.94 -22.28
N ALA A 587 36.78 18.07 -22.79
CA ALA A 587 38.20 18.24 -23.07
C ALA A 587 39.07 18.15 -21.80
N LEU A 588 38.55 18.59 -20.66
CA LEU A 588 39.16 18.44 -19.34
C LEU A 588 39.07 17.01 -18.75
N GLY A 589 38.51 16.06 -19.48
CA GLY A 589 38.41 14.65 -19.08
C GLY A 589 37.25 14.34 -18.12
N ALA A 590 36.24 15.20 -18.02
CA ALA A 590 35.06 14.92 -17.21
C ALA A 590 34.29 13.70 -17.75
N ARG A 591 33.92 12.76 -16.87
CA ARG A 591 33.12 11.57 -17.23
C ARG A 591 31.66 11.95 -17.44
N THR A 592 30.96 11.25 -18.33
CA THR A 592 29.53 11.48 -18.67
C THR A 592 28.61 11.65 -17.45
N PRO A 593 28.62 10.76 -16.43
CA PRO A 593 27.72 10.93 -15.28
C PRO A 593 27.99 12.22 -14.51
N ARG A 594 29.26 12.64 -14.44
CA ARG A 594 29.68 13.90 -13.80
C ARG A 594 29.25 15.12 -14.60
N ILE A 595 29.31 15.04 -15.93
CA ILE A 595 28.83 16.13 -16.81
C ILE A 595 27.32 16.30 -16.67
N ILE A 596 26.58 15.18 -16.73
CA ILE A 596 25.12 15.18 -16.61
C ILE A 596 24.71 15.76 -15.24
N SER A 597 25.28 15.25 -14.14
CA SER A 597 24.86 15.68 -12.80
C SER A 597 25.31 17.09 -12.42
N ARG A 598 26.47 17.56 -12.91
CA ARG A 598 27.02 18.87 -12.51
C ARG A 598 26.72 20.01 -13.47
N HIS A 599 26.48 19.73 -14.75
CA HIS A 599 26.29 20.77 -15.77
C HIS A 599 24.93 20.71 -16.47
N VAL A 600 24.37 19.52 -16.71
CA VAL A 600 23.10 19.38 -17.43
C VAL A 600 21.90 19.46 -16.48
N LEU A 601 21.80 18.53 -15.52
CA LEU A 601 20.64 18.47 -14.60
C LEU A 601 20.38 19.80 -13.87
N PRO A 602 21.39 20.50 -13.29
CA PRO A 602 21.19 21.79 -12.61
C PRO A 602 20.48 22.84 -13.48
N GLN A 603 20.75 22.84 -14.79
CA GLN A 603 20.12 23.76 -15.73
C GLN A 603 18.64 23.41 -15.97
N LEU A 604 18.30 22.11 -15.95
CA LEU A 604 16.94 21.61 -16.17
C LEU A 604 16.01 21.88 -14.99
N PHE A 605 16.53 21.95 -13.76
CA PHE A 605 15.70 22.12 -12.56
C PHE A 605 14.76 23.32 -12.64
N SER A 606 15.21 24.43 -13.25
CA SER A 606 14.40 25.64 -13.41
C SER A 606 13.09 25.38 -14.16
N ALA A 607 13.15 24.62 -15.26
CA ALA A 607 11.99 24.25 -16.05
C ALA A 607 11.23 23.06 -15.45
N LEU A 608 11.95 22.12 -14.81
CA LEU A 608 11.34 20.97 -14.16
C LEU A 608 10.38 21.36 -13.04
N ILE A 609 10.65 22.41 -12.26
CA ILE A 609 9.72 22.86 -11.20
C ILE A 609 8.35 23.23 -11.77
N SER A 610 8.32 23.97 -12.87
CA SER A 610 7.06 24.31 -13.55
C SER A 610 6.38 23.07 -14.11
N LEU A 611 7.14 22.17 -14.72
CA LEU A 611 6.61 20.93 -15.29
C LEU A 611 6.01 20.02 -14.20
N VAL A 612 6.69 19.86 -13.07
CA VAL A 612 6.22 19.08 -11.92
C VAL A 612 4.88 19.59 -11.41
N ALA A 613 4.72 20.91 -11.25
CA ALA A 613 3.46 21.48 -10.83
C ALA A 613 2.32 21.17 -11.82
N LEU A 614 2.57 21.31 -13.13
CA LEU A 614 1.59 20.97 -14.16
C LEU A 614 1.25 19.48 -14.16
N GLU A 615 2.24 18.61 -13.95
CA GLU A 615 2.06 17.17 -13.84
C GLU A 615 1.21 16.77 -12.63
N VAL A 616 1.35 17.44 -11.48
CA VAL A 616 0.48 17.19 -10.31
C VAL A 616 -0.98 17.49 -10.68
N GLY A 617 -1.25 18.58 -11.39
CA GLY A 617 -2.59 18.88 -11.90
C GLY A 617 -3.12 17.80 -12.85
N SER A 618 -2.28 17.30 -13.77
CA SER A 618 -2.64 16.20 -14.68
C SER A 618 -2.93 14.89 -13.95
N VAL A 619 -2.13 14.54 -12.93
CA VAL A 619 -2.35 13.34 -12.10
C VAL A 619 -3.62 13.44 -11.28
N LEU A 620 -3.89 14.59 -10.67
CA LEU A 620 -5.14 14.82 -9.93
C LEU A 620 -6.36 14.71 -10.85
N MET A 621 -6.26 15.19 -12.08
CA MET A 621 -7.33 15.02 -13.06
C MET A 621 -7.59 13.54 -13.37
N LEU A 622 -6.52 12.76 -13.58
CA LEU A 622 -6.61 11.32 -13.82
C LEU A 622 -7.16 10.56 -12.61
N LEU A 623 -6.74 10.91 -11.38
CA LEU A 623 -7.29 10.34 -10.15
C LEU A 623 -8.79 10.61 -10.01
N GLY A 624 -9.23 11.83 -10.30
CA GLY A 624 -10.66 12.17 -10.29
C GLY A 624 -11.45 11.41 -11.35
N GLU A 625 -10.89 11.23 -12.55
CA GLU A 625 -11.53 10.44 -13.61
C GLU A 625 -11.60 8.94 -13.26
N LEU A 626 -10.56 8.39 -12.63
CA LEU A 626 -10.53 7.02 -12.09
C LEU A 626 -11.57 6.85 -10.96
N GLY A 627 -11.60 7.77 -9.99
CA GLY A 627 -12.58 7.75 -8.90
C GLY A 627 -14.03 7.81 -9.39
N PHE A 628 -14.29 8.62 -10.42
CA PHE A 628 -15.60 8.71 -11.06
C PHE A 628 -16.05 7.38 -11.70
N ILE A 629 -15.12 6.56 -12.20
CA ILE A 629 -15.41 5.21 -12.72
C ILE A 629 -15.26 4.12 -11.63
N SER A 630 -15.28 4.51 -10.35
CA SER A 630 -15.21 3.62 -9.20
C SER A 630 -13.86 2.92 -9.01
N ILE A 631 -12.77 3.55 -9.47
CA ILE A 631 -11.38 3.09 -9.24
C ILE A 631 -10.67 4.11 -8.35
N PHE A 632 -10.52 3.78 -7.08
CA PHE A 632 -9.92 4.65 -6.06
C PHE A 632 -9.10 3.83 -5.07
N VAL A 633 -8.32 4.51 -4.24
CA VAL A 633 -7.35 3.84 -3.37
C VAL A 633 -8.04 3.02 -2.29
N GLY A 634 -7.58 1.78 -2.10
CA GLY A 634 -8.12 0.85 -1.10
C GLY A 634 -9.17 -0.11 -1.65
N GLY A 635 -9.83 0.23 -2.76
CA GLY A 635 -10.98 -0.54 -3.26
C GLY A 635 -12.17 -0.46 -2.30
N GLY A 636 -13.36 -0.15 -2.80
CA GLY A 636 -14.52 0.00 -1.93
C GLY A 636 -15.09 -1.33 -1.43
N ALA A 637 -15.97 -1.25 -0.44
CA ALA A 637 -16.88 -2.32 -0.02
C ALA A 637 -18.21 -2.18 -0.78
N TYR A 638 -18.80 -3.31 -1.18
CA TYR A 638 -20.13 -3.35 -1.79
C TYR A 638 -21.16 -3.58 -0.68
N ILE A 639 -22.10 -2.65 -0.53
CA ILE A 639 -23.24 -2.86 0.35
C ILE A 639 -24.48 -3.04 -0.52
N GLU A 640 -25.13 -4.20 -0.42
CA GLU A 640 -26.44 -4.46 -0.98
C GLU A 640 -27.52 -4.04 0.03
N LEU A 641 -28.08 -2.85 -0.17
CA LEU A 641 -29.21 -2.39 0.62
C LEU A 641 -30.52 -2.96 0.05
N PRO A 642 -31.45 -3.48 0.87
CA PRO A 642 -32.73 -3.98 0.38
C PRO A 642 -33.47 -2.92 -0.46
N GLY A 643 -33.68 -3.21 -1.75
CA GLY A 643 -34.36 -2.32 -2.70
C GLY A 643 -33.48 -1.29 -3.42
N VAL A 644 -32.16 -1.26 -3.18
CA VAL A 644 -31.19 -0.42 -3.89
C VAL A 644 -30.11 -1.31 -4.50
N SER A 645 -29.71 -1.05 -5.75
CA SER A 645 -28.60 -1.78 -6.37
C SER A 645 -27.31 -1.62 -5.56
N ALA A 646 -26.53 -2.70 -5.42
CA ALA A 646 -25.22 -2.73 -4.75
C ALA A 646 -24.43 -1.44 -5.00
N ALA A 647 -24.09 -0.73 -3.93
CA ALA A 647 -23.35 0.52 -4.02
C ALA A 647 -21.95 0.35 -3.41
N LEU A 648 -20.94 0.66 -4.22
CA LEU A 648 -19.53 0.63 -3.84
C LEU A 648 -19.14 1.88 -3.04
N TYR A 649 -18.96 1.77 -1.73
CA TYR A 649 -18.49 2.87 -0.89
C TYR A 649 -17.04 2.65 -0.46
N SER A 650 -16.32 3.75 -0.23
CA SER A 650 -15.00 3.69 0.41
C SER A 650 -15.14 3.98 1.89
N ASP A 651 -14.43 3.17 2.68
CA ASP A 651 -14.30 3.37 4.13
C ASP A 651 -13.16 4.31 4.46
N ILE A 652 -12.32 4.65 3.48
CA ILE A 652 -11.23 5.62 3.60
C ILE A 652 -11.67 6.94 2.96
N PRO A 653 -11.57 8.07 3.68
CA PRO A 653 -11.73 9.41 3.11
C PRO A 653 -10.68 9.62 2.01
N GLU A 654 -11.13 9.68 0.76
CA GLU A 654 -10.31 9.95 -0.42
C GLU A 654 -11.22 10.59 -1.48
N TRP A 655 -10.79 11.65 -2.16
CA TRP A 655 -11.69 12.39 -3.04
C TRP A 655 -12.20 11.57 -4.22
N GLY A 656 -11.37 10.72 -4.84
CA GLY A 656 -11.78 9.83 -5.92
C GLY A 656 -12.87 8.85 -5.46
N ALA A 657 -12.74 8.28 -4.27
CA ALA A 657 -13.75 7.48 -3.64
C ALA A 657 -15.07 8.23 -3.42
N LEU A 658 -15.01 9.49 -3.00
CA LEU A 658 -16.22 10.33 -2.85
C LEU A 658 -16.92 10.60 -4.19
N LEU A 659 -16.25 10.39 -5.32
CA LEU A 659 -16.84 10.47 -6.66
C LEU A 659 -17.43 9.15 -7.13
N SER A 660 -17.24 8.04 -6.41
CA SER A 660 -17.84 6.75 -6.73
C SER A 660 -19.36 6.83 -6.59
N ASN A 661 -20.11 6.16 -7.47
CA ASN A 661 -21.59 6.12 -7.49
C ASN A 661 -22.31 7.48 -7.57
N VAL A 662 -21.58 8.59 -7.62
CA VAL A 662 -22.13 9.95 -7.61
C VAL A 662 -23.07 10.18 -8.80
N ARG A 663 -22.91 9.47 -9.93
CA ARG A 663 -23.85 9.56 -11.06
C ARG A 663 -25.31 9.30 -10.69
N TYR A 664 -25.55 8.41 -9.72
CA TYR A 664 -26.89 8.02 -9.28
C TYR A 664 -27.45 9.04 -8.29
N LEU A 665 -26.60 9.54 -7.39
CA LEU A 665 -26.99 10.43 -6.30
C LEU A 665 -27.03 11.90 -6.72
N ALA A 666 -26.13 12.36 -7.60
CA ALA A 666 -25.90 13.76 -7.94
C ALA A 666 -27.14 14.51 -8.45
N ARG A 667 -28.09 13.80 -9.08
CA ARG A 667 -29.33 14.40 -9.62
C ARG A 667 -30.33 14.74 -8.51
N THR A 668 -30.35 13.94 -7.44
CA THR A 668 -31.27 14.06 -6.30
C THR A 668 -30.61 14.83 -5.16
N TYR A 669 -29.35 14.51 -4.86
CA TYR A 669 -28.54 15.05 -3.77
C TYR A 669 -27.26 15.71 -4.34
N PRO A 670 -27.34 16.91 -4.94
CA PRO A 670 -26.23 17.50 -5.67
C PRO A 670 -25.00 17.84 -4.82
N TRP A 671 -25.16 18.01 -3.49
CA TRP A 671 -24.04 18.32 -2.59
C TRP A 671 -23.03 17.18 -2.47
N THR A 672 -23.47 15.92 -2.55
CA THR A 672 -22.58 14.75 -2.49
C THR A 672 -21.59 14.72 -3.66
N ALA A 673 -21.97 15.29 -4.80
CA ALA A 673 -21.14 15.44 -5.98
C ALA A 673 -20.32 16.73 -5.99
N LEU A 674 -20.97 17.85 -5.66
CA LEU A 674 -20.44 19.19 -5.91
C LEU A 674 -19.12 19.44 -5.17
N TYR A 675 -19.07 19.14 -3.88
CA TYR A 675 -17.92 19.50 -3.04
C TYR A 675 -16.66 18.66 -3.34
N PRO A 676 -16.74 17.32 -3.51
CA PRO A 676 -15.58 16.54 -3.94
C PRO A 676 -15.07 16.95 -5.33
N MET A 677 -15.98 17.18 -6.31
CA MET A 677 -15.58 17.64 -7.65
C MET A 677 -14.94 19.03 -7.62
N LEU A 678 -15.46 19.93 -6.77
CA LEU A 678 -14.90 21.26 -6.57
C LEU A 678 -13.51 21.19 -5.93
N ALA A 679 -13.29 20.29 -4.97
CA ALA A 679 -11.98 20.08 -4.35
C ALA A 679 -10.92 19.68 -5.39
N PHE A 680 -11.23 18.69 -6.25
CA PHE A 680 -10.36 18.35 -7.39
C PHE A 680 -10.11 19.55 -8.31
N PHE A 681 -11.16 20.27 -8.70
CA PHE A 681 -11.02 21.44 -9.58
C PHE A 681 -10.10 22.52 -8.97
N VAL A 682 -10.29 22.87 -7.70
CA VAL A 682 -9.48 23.85 -6.99
C VAL A 682 -8.03 23.39 -6.90
N ALA A 683 -7.79 22.11 -6.61
CA ALA A 683 -6.44 21.55 -6.54
C ALA A 683 -5.73 21.58 -7.91
N ILE A 684 -6.40 21.12 -8.96
CA ILE A 684 -5.86 21.13 -10.33
C ILE A 684 -5.57 22.58 -10.77
N LEU A 685 -6.49 23.50 -10.49
CA LEU A 685 -6.32 24.93 -10.81
C LEU A 685 -5.15 25.54 -10.04
N ALA A 686 -4.98 25.21 -8.76
CA ALA A 686 -3.90 25.71 -7.91
C ALA A 686 -2.54 25.35 -8.50
N PHE A 687 -2.32 24.07 -8.80
CA PHE A 687 -1.07 23.57 -9.36
C PHE A 687 -0.83 24.06 -10.80
N ASN A 688 -1.88 24.18 -11.63
CA ASN A 688 -1.75 24.72 -12.98
C ASN A 688 -1.40 26.22 -12.99
N LEU A 689 -2.02 27.02 -12.13
CA LEU A 689 -1.71 28.45 -11.98
C LEU A 689 -0.31 28.65 -11.39
N PHE A 690 0.06 27.86 -10.39
CA PHE A 690 1.39 27.90 -9.78
C PHE A 690 2.48 27.54 -10.80
N GLY A 691 2.33 26.42 -11.52
CA GLY A 691 3.26 25.97 -12.55
C GLY A 691 3.42 26.98 -13.69
N GLU A 692 2.33 27.58 -14.15
CA GLU A 692 2.36 28.65 -15.15
C GLU A 692 3.01 29.93 -14.61
N GLY A 693 2.77 30.25 -13.33
CA GLY A 693 3.39 31.35 -12.62
C GLY A 693 4.91 31.20 -12.59
N VAL A 694 5.41 30.04 -12.14
CA VAL A 694 6.85 29.72 -12.10
C VAL A 694 7.47 29.82 -13.48
N ARG A 695 6.83 29.22 -14.50
CA ARG A 695 7.31 29.28 -15.89
C ARG A 695 7.59 30.69 -16.36
N ARG A 696 6.65 31.62 -16.11
CA ARG A 696 6.79 33.03 -16.51
C ARG A 696 7.93 33.75 -15.79
N LEU A 697 8.23 33.38 -14.54
CA LEU A 697 9.35 33.95 -13.81
C LEU A 697 10.69 33.48 -14.36
N VAL A 698 10.77 32.20 -14.76
CA VAL A 698 11.95 31.62 -15.43
C VAL A 698 12.15 32.25 -16.80
N ASP A 699 11.11 32.30 -17.64
CA ASP A 699 11.17 32.88 -19.00
C ASP A 699 11.55 34.37 -19.01
N SER A 700 11.20 35.12 -17.95
CA SER A 700 11.50 36.56 -17.83
C SER A 700 12.89 36.86 -17.26
N GLY A 701 13.70 35.83 -16.96
CA GLY A 701 15.04 35.98 -16.38
C GLY A 701 15.05 36.57 -14.96
N SER A 702 13.89 36.58 -14.28
CA SER A 702 13.74 37.16 -12.92
C SER A 702 14.25 36.25 -11.81
N LEU A 703 14.43 34.96 -12.10
CA LEU A 703 14.91 33.93 -11.18
C LEU A 703 16.17 33.28 -11.75
N VAL A 704 17.34 33.70 -11.27
CA VAL A 704 18.61 33.00 -11.51
C VAL A 704 18.74 31.89 -10.47
N ILE A 705 18.18 30.72 -10.77
CA ILE A 705 18.06 29.57 -9.85
C ILE A 705 19.42 28.93 -9.52
N ASN A 706 20.51 29.31 -10.18
CA ASN A 706 21.87 28.83 -9.86
C ASN A 706 22.32 29.13 -8.41
N ARG A 707 21.66 30.05 -7.67
CA ARG A 707 21.89 30.26 -6.22
C ARG A 707 21.12 29.33 -5.28
N ILE A 708 20.12 28.59 -5.77
CA ILE A 708 19.32 27.66 -4.95
C ILE A 708 20.10 26.38 -4.65
N PHE A 709 21.08 26.02 -5.52
CA PHE A 709 22.03 24.90 -5.32
C PHE A 709 23.08 25.17 -4.24
N ASN A 710 22.59 25.33 -3.01
CA ASN A 710 23.35 25.38 -1.77
C ASN A 710 22.76 24.32 -0.81
N LYS A 711 23.24 24.24 0.44
CA LYS A 711 22.68 23.44 1.55
C LYS A 711 21.15 23.46 1.62
N TYR A 712 20.50 24.53 1.15
CA TYR A 712 19.05 24.69 1.08
C TYR A 712 18.33 23.74 0.10
N THR A 713 18.94 23.33 -1.01
CA THR A 713 18.35 22.30 -1.91
C THR A 713 18.35 20.93 -1.25
N ILE A 714 19.46 20.57 -0.57
CA ILE A 714 19.56 19.31 0.16
C ILE A 714 18.55 19.33 1.31
N LEU A 715 18.46 20.45 2.06
CA LEU A 715 17.41 20.67 3.06
C LEU A 715 16.00 20.59 2.47
N GLY A 716 15.77 21.12 1.28
CA GLY A 716 14.48 21.05 0.59
C GLY A 716 14.12 19.62 0.15
N THR A 717 15.07 18.86 -0.38
CA THR A 717 14.89 17.44 -0.72
C THR A 717 14.70 16.59 0.52
N LEU A 718 15.49 16.79 1.57
CA LEU A 718 15.31 16.13 2.86
C LEU A 718 13.97 16.49 3.48
N GLY A 719 13.54 17.76 3.39
CA GLY A 719 12.23 18.22 3.82
C GLY A 719 11.09 17.61 3.02
N LEU A 720 11.26 17.40 1.71
CA LEU A 720 10.30 16.70 0.86
C LEU A 720 10.21 15.21 1.21
N ILE A 721 11.36 14.54 1.42
CA ILE A 721 11.41 13.14 1.85
C ILE A 721 10.78 12.98 3.24
N ALA A 722 11.15 13.85 4.19
CA ALA A 722 10.54 13.88 5.52
C ALA A 722 9.05 14.18 5.45
N GLY A 723 8.62 15.08 4.56
CA GLY A 723 7.21 15.37 4.31
C GLY A 723 6.47 14.17 3.73
N ILE A 724 7.06 13.44 2.79
CA ILE A 724 6.48 12.20 2.24
C ILE A 724 6.37 11.12 3.32
N PHE A 725 7.43 10.92 4.11
CA PHE A 725 7.43 9.96 5.21
C PHE A 725 6.40 10.34 6.29
N TRP A 726 6.32 11.63 6.62
CA TRP A 726 5.29 12.15 7.51
C TRP A 726 3.89 11.91 6.95
N LEU A 727 3.65 12.16 5.66
CA LEU A 727 2.36 11.90 5.02
C LEU A 727 2.00 10.42 5.01
N GLN A 728 2.94 9.53 4.73
CA GLN A 728 2.71 8.08 4.79
C GLN A 728 2.33 7.64 6.21
N ASN A 729 2.96 8.20 7.24
CA ASN A 729 2.72 7.80 8.62
C ASN A 729 1.50 8.48 9.27
N ASN A 730 1.01 9.59 8.70
CA ASN A 730 -0.07 10.40 9.28
C ASN A 730 -1.30 10.51 8.36
N SER A 731 -1.40 9.69 7.32
CA SER A 731 -2.60 9.58 6.46
C SER A 731 -3.39 8.29 6.75
N GLY A 732 -4.67 8.28 6.39
CA GLY A 732 -5.56 7.12 6.58
C GLY A 732 -6.29 7.12 7.93
N THR A 733 -6.68 5.92 8.39
CA THR A 733 -7.42 5.67 9.65
C THR A 733 -6.53 5.75 10.89
N THR A 734 -5.23 5.46 10.72
CA THR A 734 -4.24 5.34 11.80
C THR A 734 -4.24 6.51 12.80
N PRO A 735 -4.26 7.80 12.38
CA PRO A 735 -4.24 8.90 13.34
C PRO A 735 -5.47 8.90 14.27
N PHE A 736 -6.65 8.58 13.74
CA PHE A 736 -7.88 8.51 14.52
C PHE A 736 -7.85 7.34 15.50
N LEU A 737 -7.38 6.16 15.06
CA LEU A 737 -7.22 5.00 15.93
C LEU A 737 -6.18 5.24 17.02
N ARG A 738 -5.10 5.97 16.71
CA ARG A 738 -4.08 6.37 17.68
C ARG A 738 -4.66 7.31 18.74
N ASP A 739 -5.44 8.30 18.34
CA ASP A 739 -6.09 9.22 19.28
C ASP A 739 -7.07 8.48 20.19
N TYR A 740 -7.80 7.48 19.68
CA TYR A 740 -8.62 6.60 20.52
C TYR A 740 -7.77 5.75 21.45
N ALA A 741 -6.74 5.07 20.95
CA ALA A 741 -5.86 4.24 21.78
C ALA A 741 -5.20 5.04 22.92
N GLN A 742 -4.88 6.32 22.71
CA GLN A 742 -4.33 7.20 23.77
C GLN A 742 -5.27 7.36 24.98
N GLY A 743 -6.58 7.19 24.81
CA GLY A 743 -7.58 7.29 25.87
C GLY A 743 -7.62 6.10 26.84
N PHE A 744 -6.82 5.06 26.63
CA PHE A 744 -6.64 3.97 27.59
C PHE A 744 -6.06 4.50 28.91
N ASP A 745 -6.69 4.15 30.03
CA ASP A 745 -6.32 4.61 31.37
C ASP A 745 -5.75 3.45 32.21
N GLY A 746 -4.43 3.48 32.45
CA GLY A 746 -3.76 2.43 33.23
C GLY A 746 -4.19 2.39 34.71
N THR A 747 -4.69 3.49 35.26
CA THR A 747 -5.22 3.56 36.63
C THR A 747 -6.56 2.82 36.75
N GLN A 748 -7.40 2.87 35.71
CA GLN A 748 -8.65 2.11 35.66
C GLN A 748 -8.38 0.61 35.47
N ALA A 749 -7.42 0.26 34.61
CA ALA A 749 -6.94 -1.12 34.49
C ALA A 749 -6.42 -1.66 35.84
N LEU A 750 -5.65 -0.85 36.58
CA LEU A 750 -5.15 -1.21 37.91
C LEU A 750 -6.29 -1.42 38.92
N ALA A 751 -7.36 -0.62 38.88
CA ALA A 751 -8.52 -0.80 39.76
C ALA A 751 -9.23 -2.15 39.54
N HIS A 752 -9.29 -2.64 38.30
CA HIS A 752 -9.78 -3.99 38.02
C HIS A 752 -8.86 -5.07 38.61
N VAL A 753 -7.54 -4.88 38.53
CA VAL A 753 -6.55 -5.79 39.14
C VAL A 753 -6.70 -5.80 40.66
N GLU A 754 -6.86 -4.63 41.29
CA GLU A 754 -7.10 -4.48 42.73
C GLU A 754 -8.36 -5.26 43.15
N GLN A 755 -9.48 -5.07 42.45
CA GLN A 755 -10.72 -5.80 42.76
C GLN A 755 -10.56 -7.32 42.66
N LEU A 756 -9.86 -7.80 41.61
CA LEU A 756 -9.63 -9.21 41.40
C LEU A 756 -8.67 -9.82 42.43
N THR A 757 -7.80 -9.03 43.06
CA THR A 757 -6.77 -9.48 44.00
C THR A 757 -7.12 -9.27 45.48
N THR A 758 -8.36 -8.88 45.77
CA THR A 758 -8.87 -8.79 47.15
C THR A 758 -8.85 -10.13 47.88
N ASP A 759 -8.74 -10.10 49.21
CA ASP A 759 -8.75 -11.31 50.04
C ASP A 759 -10.01 -12.17 49.83
N GLU A 760 -11.15 -11.53 49.55
CA GLU A 760 -12.44 -12.18 49.26
C GLU A 760 -12.37 -13.07 48.01
N MET A 761 -11.56 -12.68 47.03
CA MET A 761 -11.36 -13.44 45.79
C MET A 761 -10.49 -14.68 46.01
N ASN A 762 -9.90 -14.89 47.20
CA ASN A 762 -9.12 -16.08 47.58
C ASN A 762 -8.13 -16.52 46.49
N GLY A 763 -7.37 -15.55 45.94
CA GLY A 763 -6.42 -15.74 44.84
C GLY A 763 -7.02 -16.15 43.50
N ARG A 764 -8.35 -16.29 43.40
CA ARG A 764 -9.09 -16.85 42.26
C ARG A 764 -8.64 -18.29 41.96
N SER A 765 -8.18 -18.99 42.99
CA SER A 765 -7.56 -20.30 42.85
C SER A 765 -8.59 -21.36 42.46
N LEU A 766 -8.17 -22.30 41.62
CA LEU A 766 -8.95 -23.52 41.34
C LEU A 766 -9.33 -24.22 42.66
N GLY A 767 -10.59 -24.67 42.77
CA GLY A 767 -11.10 -25.30 44.00
C GLY A 767 -11.65 -24.33 45.06
N THR A 768 -11.72 -23.03 44.79
CA THR A 768 -12.21 -22.02 45.74
C THR A 768 -13.46 -21.29 45.21
N SER A 769 -14.25 -20.67 46.10
CA SER A 769 -15.39 -19.83 45.70
C SER A 769 -14.96 -18.59 44.92
N GLY A 770 -13.75 -18.07 45.19
CA GLY A 770 -13.20 -16.89 44.56
C GLY A 770 -13.06 -16.98 43.04
N GLN A 771 -12.90 -18.20 42.50
CA GLN A 771 -12.94 -18.44 41.05
C GLN A 771 -14.31 -18.08 40.45
N ALA A 772 -15.39 -18.52 41.11
CA ALA A 772 -16.75 -18.24 40.65
C ALA A 772 -17.09 -16.75 40.83
N ASP A 773 -16.63 -16.14 41.92
CA ASP A 773 -16.83 -14.72 42.20
C ASP A 773 -16.11 -13.82 41.17
N ALA A 774 -14.88 -14.17 40.78
CA ALA A 774 -14.16 -13.49 39.70
C ALA A 774 -14.88 -13.62 38.35
N SER A 775 -15.40 -14.82 38.04
CA SER A 775 -16.18 -15.05 36.82
C SER A 775 -17.44 -14.18 36.79
N GLN A 776 -18.14 -14.06 37.91
CA GLN A 776 -19.32 -13.20 38.03
C GLN A 776 -18.97 -11.72 37.88
N TYR A 777 -17.88 -11.27 38.50
CA TYR A 777 -17.41 -9.90 38.38
C TYR A 777 -17.12 -9.54 36.91
N ILE A 778 -16.35 -10.37 36.20
CA ILE A 778 -15.99 -10.12 34.80
C ILE A 778 -17.23 -10.14 33.90
N ALA A 779 -18.17 -11.07 34.11
CA ALA A 779 -19.42 -11.11 33.35
C ALA A 779 -20.27 -9.83 33.57
N ALA A 780 -20.35 -9.33 34.80
CA ALA A 780 -21.02 -8.07 35.11
C ALA A 780 -20.34 -6.86 34.45
N GLN A 781 -19.00 -6.86 34.36
CA GLN A 781 -18.28 -5.84 33.61
C GLN A 781 -18.56 -5.95 32.10
N PHE A 782 -18.54 -7.15 31.52
CA PHE A 782 -18.86 -7.36 30.10
C PHE A 782 -20.26 -6.84 29.74
N GLU A 783 -21.26 -7.10 30.60
CA GLU A 783 -22.61 -6.59 30.44
C GLU A 783 -22.67 -5.05 30.55
N THR A 784 -22.02 -4.47 31.56
CA THR A 784 -21.97 -3.01 31.76
C THR A 784 -21.31 -2.31 30.58
N LEU A 785 -20.28 -2.93 30.01
CA LEU A 785 -19.53 -2.44 28.86
C LEU A 785 -20.19 -2.75 27.50
N GLY A 786 -21.40 -3.32 27.51
CA GLY A 786 -22.24 -3.47 26.32
C GLY A 786 -21.85 -4.60 25.36
N LEU A 787 -21.04 -5.56 25.80
CA LEU A 787 -20.78 -6.78 25.01
C LEU A 787 -22.04 -7.63 24.88
N GLN A 788 -22.08 -8.49 23.86
CA GLN A 788 -23.13 -9.50 23.74
C GLN A 788 -22.69 -10.81 24.41
N PRO A 789 -23.61 -11.55 25.04
CA PRO A 789 -23.31 -12.87 25.59
C PRO A 789 -23.04 -13.89 24.48
N ALA A 790 -21.92 -14.59 24.59
CA ALA A 790 -21.50 -15.65 23.67
C ALA A 790 -21.17 -16.99 24.35
N GLY A 791 -21.51 -17.12 25.64
CA GLY A 791 -21.51 -18.39 26.35
C GLY A 791 -22.76 -19.24 26.08
N GLU A 792 -22.90 -20.28 26.89
CA GLU A 792 -23.97 -21.26 26.82
C GLU A 792 -25.32 -20.66 27.22
N ALA A 793 -26.39 -21.18 26.62
CA ALA A 793 -27.77 -20.73 26.86
C ALA A 793 -28.00 -19.22 26.70
N GLY A 794 -27.15 -18.52 25.93
CA GLY A 794 -27.23 -17.06 25.76
C GLY A 794 -26.74 -16.26 26.96
N THR A 795 -25.95 -16.87 27.85
CA THR A 795 -25.26 -16.20 28.97
C THR A 795 -23.82 -15.83 28.58
N TYR A 796 -23.08 -15.19 29.48
CA TYR A 796 -21.63 -15.01 29.31
C TYR A 796 -20.84 -16.26 29.69
N PHE A 797 -21.46 -17.26 30.29
CA PHE A 797 -20.74 -18.38 30.91
C PHE A 797 -20.66 -19.59 29.98
N GLN A 798 -19.49 -20.22 29.92
CA GLN A 798 -19.32 -21.59 29.43
C GLN A 798 -18.85 -22.46 30.60
N GLU A 799 -19.66 -23.41 31.03
CA GLU A 799 -19.31 -24.30 32.14
C GLU A 799 -18.49 -25.49 31.60
N ARG A 800 -17.40 -25.81 32.28
CA ARG A 800 -16.61 -27.02 32.03
C ARG A 800 -16.28 -27.75 33.31
N SER A 801 -15.92 -29.02 33.17
CA SER A 801 -15.32 -29.80 34.26
C SER A 801 -13.82 -29.87 34.05
N HIS A 802 -13.07 -29.47 35.06
CA HIS A 802 -11.62 -29.60 35.11
C HIS A 802 -11.23 -30.44 36.31
N GLY A 803 -10.32 -31.39 36.10
CA GLY A 803 -9.78 -32.20 37.16
C GLY A 803 -8.40 -31.68 37.58
N PHE A 804 -8.13 -31.64 38.88
CA PHE A 804 -6.79 -31.30 39.39
C PHE A 804 -6.49 -32.04 40.70
N GLU A 805 -5.21 -32.12 41.03
CA GLU A 805 -4.71 -32.63 42.30
C GLU A 805 -4.34 -31.46 43.22
N ARG A 806 -4.73 -31.56 44.50
CA ARG A 806 -4.36 -30.59 45.55
C ARG A 806 -3.56 -31.30 46.63
N LEU A 807 -2.41 -30.72 47.00
CA LEU A 807 -1.61 -31.21 48.12
C LEU A 807 -2.32 -30.95 49.45
N THR A 808 -2.43 -31.99 50.28
CA THR A 808 -3.08 -31.92 51.61
C THR A 808 -2.07 -31.78 52.74
N ALA A 809 -0.80 -32.13 52.50
CA ALA A 809 0.33 -31.91 53.39
C ALA A 809 1.58 -31.53 52.58
N THR A 810 2.58 -30.94 53.23
CA THR A 810 3.89 -30.69 52.61
C THR A 810 4.53 -32.02 52.21
N PRO A 811 4.94 -32.21 50.95
CA PRO A 811 5.65 -33.41 50.52
C PRO A 811 6.93 -33.67 51.33
N GLU A 812 7.25 -34.93 51.56
CA GLU A 812 8.44 -35.37 52.28
C GLU A 812 9.39 -36.10 51.34
N LEU A 813 10.68 -35.74 51.38
CA LEU A 813 11.76 -36.43 50.67
C LEU A 813 12.91 -36.64 51.64
N ASN A 814 13.22 -37.90 51.94
CA ASN A 814 14.28 -38.30 52.86
C ASN A 814 15.32 -39.13 52.11
N ILE A 815 16.60 -38.79 52.29
CA ILE A 815 17.74 -39.53 51.77
C ILE A 815 18.31 -40.36 52.92
N ALA A 816 18.62 -41.63 52.70
CA ALA A 816 19.29 -42.49 53.68
C ALA A 816 20.79 -42.12 53.82
N ASP A 817 21.08 -40.89 54.25
CA ASP A 817 22.43 -40.37 54.50
C ASP A 817 22.53 -39.57 55.82
N ASP A 818 23.74 -39.13 56.20
CA ASP A 818 23.99 -38.34 57.41
C ASP A 818 23.83 -36.81 57.18
N GLY A 819 23.19 -36.38 56.08
CA GLY A 819 23.13 -34.96 55.70
C GLY A 819 21.95 -34.20 56.34
N SER A 820 21.84 -32.89 56.02
CA SER A 820 20.73 -32.06 56.51
C SER A 820 19.38 -32.46 55.89
N ALA A 821 18.30 -32.20 56.62
CA ALA A 821 16.95 -32.35 56.10
C ALA A 821 16.74 -31.43 54.89
N LEU A 822 16.06 -31.93 53.86
CA LEU A 822 15.74 -31.18 52.65
C LEU A 822 14.56 -30.23 52.89
N ILE A 823 14.58 -29.07 52.25
CA ILE A 823 13.58 -28.01 52.39
C ILE A 823 12.65 -27.99 51.18
N TYR A 824 11.36 -28.16 51.41
CA TYR A 824 10.34 -28.02 50.37
C TYR A 824 10.30 -26.58 49.84
N GLY A 825 10.36 -26.41 48.52
CA GLY A 825 10.41 -25.12 47.84
C GLY A 825 11.83 -24.58 47.59
N GLU A 826 12.87 -25.21 48.15
CA GLU A 826 14.28 -24.86 47.92
C GLU A 826 15.07 -26.03 47.34
N ASP A 827 14.97 -27.20 47.97
CA ASP A 827 15.68 -28.41 47.58
C ASP A 827 14.83 -29.31 46.67
N PHE A 828 13.52 -29.33 46.89
CA PHE A 828 12.57 -30.13 46.12
C PHE A 828 11.15 -29.53 46.13
N ALA A 829 10.35 -29.88 45.12
CA ALA A 829 8.95 -29.47 44.98
C ALA A 829 8.11 -30.56 44.28
N ALA A 830 6.79 -30.51 44.36
CA ALA A 830 5.93 -31.43 43.61
C ALA A 830 6.12 -31.23 42.10
N TYR A 831 6.24 -32.32 41.33
CA TYR A 831 6.45 -32.25 39.88
C TYR A 831 5.11 -32.05 39.14
N PRO A 832 4.85 -30.92 38.46
CA PRO A 832 3.58 -30.66 37.77
C PRO A 832 3.50 -31.37 36.40
N GLY A 833 3.72 -32.69 36.40
CA GLY A 833 3.74 -33.55 35.22
C GLY A 833 2.35 -33.99 34.75
N ARG A 834 2.33 -34.87 33.74
CA ARG A 834 1.09 -35.34 33.10
C ARG A 834 0.22 -36.23 33.96
N SER A 835 0.75 -36.79 35.03
CA SER A 835 0.09 -37.75 35.91
C SER A 835 0.02 -37.23 37.35
N THR A 836 -0.87 -37.82 38.15
CA THR A 836 -0.97 -37.58 39.60
C THR A 836 0.36 -37.84 40.30
N THR A 837 0.63 -37.02 41.32
CA THR A 837 1.89 -37.03 42.08
C THR A 837 1.74 -37.55 43.51
N ALA A 838 0.53 -37.75 44.02
CA ALA A 838 0.29 -38.41 45.29
C ALA A 838 0.83 -39.85 45.28
N GLY A 839 1.23 -40.31 46.47
CA GLY A 839 1.71 -41.66 46.71
C GLY A 839 2.89 -41.68 47.67
N ALA A 840 3.32 -42.89 48.05
CA ALA A 840 4.48 -43.09 48.90
C ALA A 840 5.37 -44.17 48.29
N ALA A 841 6.68 -43.93 48.28
CA ALA A 841 7.67 -44.84 47.71
C ALA A 841 8.91 -44.91 48.58
N ASP A 842 9.47 -46.12 48.66
CA ASP A 842 10.69 -46.42 49.39
C ASP A 842 11.48 -47.43 48.54
N GLY A 843 12.67 -47.05 48.08
CA GLY A 843 13.45 -47.91 47.20
C GLY A 843 14.79 -47.35 46.77
N GLU A 844 15.56 -48.19 46.07
CA GLU A 844 16.88 -47.84 45.56
C GLU A 844 16.76 -46.95 44.31
N LEU A 845 17.57 -45.89 44.28
CA LEU A 845 17.62 -44.93 43.18
C LEU A 845 18.31 -45.48 41.93
N VAL A 846 17.66 -45.36 40.78
CA VAL A 846 18.21 -45.70 39.46
C VAL A 846 18.16 -44.49 38.54
N PHE A 847 19.29 -44.09 37.99
CA PHE A 847 19.35 -43.07 36.97
C PHE A 847 18.94 -43.63 35.61
N VAL A 848 18.04 -42.93 34.90
CA VAL A 848 17.62 -43.25 33.54
C VAL A 848 17.82 -42.03 32.63
N GLY A 849 18.72 -42.15 31.64
CA GLY A 849 18.95 -41.14 30.61
C GLY A 849 18.44 -41.62 29.25
N LEU A 850 17.81 -40.74 28.47
CA LEU A 850 17.23 -41.10 27.18
C LEU A 850 17.99 -40.45 26.01
N GLY A 851 18.31 -41.25 24.99
CA GLY A 851 18.79 -40.74 23.71
C GLY A 851 17.67 -40.05 22.92
N ARG A 852 18.03 -39.17 21.98
CA ARG A 852 17.03 -38.44 21.17
C ARG A 852 16.16 -39.41 20.34
N PRO A 853 14.85 -39.17 20.19
CA PRO A 853 13.96 -40.08 19.45
C PRO A 853 14.20 -40.07 17.92
N VAL A 854 13.97 -41.20 17.22
CA VAL A 854 14.05 -41.27 15.74
C VAL A 854 12.70 -40.84 15.14
N GLY A 855 12.62 -39.56 14.76
CA GLY A 855 11.65 -39.09 13.77
C GLY A 855 10.29 -38.64 14.31
N ASN A 856 9.72 -37.71 13.56
CA ASN A 856 8.45 -37.04 13.80
C ASN A 856 7.25 -37.95 13.44
N ARG A 857 7.14 -39.14 14.05
CA ARG A 857 5.94 -39.98 13.92
C ARG A 857 4.82 -39.41 14.79
N ARG A 858 4.15 -38.40 14.22
CA ARG A 858 2.96 -37.74 14.77
C ARG A 858 1.97 -38.80 15.30
N GLY A 859 1.64 -38.71 16.59
CA GLY A 859 0.47 -39.37 17.18
C GLY A 859 0.69 -40.71 17.89
N PHE A 860 1.92 -41.24 18.02
CA PHE A 860 2.18 -42.44 18.83
C PHE A 860 3.25 -42.18 19.89
N ARG A 861 3.06 -42.75 21.09
CA ARG A 861 4.02 -42.75 22.21
C ARG A 861 5.41 -43.13 21.66
N VAL A 862 6.43 -42.30 21.90
CA VAL A 862 7.82 -42.65 21.62
C VAL A 862 8.14 -43.83 22.53
N SER A 863 8.13 -45.04 21.99
CA SER A 863 8.46 -46.26 22.71
C SER A 863 9.95 -46.50 22.55
N TYR A 864 10.65 -46.58 23.68
CA TYR A 864 12.01 -47.07 23.75
C TYR A 864 11.90 -48.57 24.04
N PRO A 865 12.25 -49.45 23.08
CA PRO A 865 12.07 -50.89 23.25
C PRO A 865 12.81 -51.49 24.46
N GLU A 866 13.83 -50.80 24.96
CA GLU A 866 14.58 -51.16 26.17
C GLU A 866 13.80 -50.83 27.46
N LEU A 867 13.02 -49.74 27.49
CA LEU A 867 12.17 -49.41 28.64
C LEU A 867 11.02 -50.39 28.77
N ASP A 868 10.42 -50.83 27.66
CA ASP A 868 9.31 -51.79 27.66
C ASP A 868 9.73 -53.20 28.11
N ARG A 869 11.04 -53.46 28.24
CA ARG A 869 11.63 -54.76 28.66
C ARG A 869 12.28 -54.71 30.03
N THR A 870 12.39 -53.54 30.63
CA THR A 870 13.04 -53.35 31.94
C THR A 870 11.95 -53.15 32.98
N ASP A 871 11.99 -53.96 34.03
CA ASP A 871 11.11 -53.83 35.17
C ASP A 871 11.77 -52.91 36.20
N PHE A 872 11.17 -51.75 36.45
CA PHE A 872 11.60 -50.80 37.49
C PHE A 872 10.69 -50.83 38.71
N SER A 873 9.86 -51.88 38.85
CA SER A 873 9.08 -52.10 40.07
C SER A 873 10.03 -52.19 41.27
N ASN A 874 9.76 -51.47 42.35
CA ASN A 874 10.63 -51.26 43.52
C ASN A 874 11.81 -50.28 43.34
N ASN A 875 11.89 -49.53 42.23
CA ASN A 875 12.91 -48.50 42.02
C ASN A 875 12.30 -47.09 41.96
N ILE A 876 13.06 -46.13 42.51
CA ILE A 876 12.82 -44.70 42.30
C ILE A 876 13.71 -44.26 41.13
N ILE A 877 13.10 -43.68 40.10
CA ILE A 877 13.81 -43.27 38.88
C ILE A 877 14.27 -41.82 39.01
N LEU A 878 15.53 -41.54 38.70
CA LEU A 878 16.08 -40.19 38.55
C LEU A 878 16.27 -39.85 37.06
N VAL A 879 15.75 -38.70 36.62
CA VAL A 879 15.93 -38.15 35.26
C VAL A 879 16.44 -36.71 35.28
N LEU A 880 17.06 -36.23 34.20
CA LEU A 880 17.74 -34.92 34.19
C LEU A 880 16.90 -33.77 33.61
N SER A 881 15.67 -34.07 33.15
CA SER A 881 14.81 -33.09 32.49
C SER A 881 13.32 -33.47 32.49
N ASP A 882 12.46 -32.46 32.39
CA ASP A 882 11.00 -32.59 32.32
C ASP A 882 10.54 -33.47 31.12
N TRP A 883 11.25 -33.39 29.98
CA TRP A 883 10.96 -34.20 28.80
C TRP A 883 11.19 -35.70 29.06
N GLU A 884 12.28 -36.06 29.74
CA GLU A 884 12.56 -37.46 30.09
C GLU A 884 11.50 -37.98 31.06
N ALA A 885 11.13 -37.17 32.06
CA ALA A 885 10.06 -37.48 33.01
C ALA A 885 8.73 -37.77 32.31
N ASP A 886 8.32 -36.89 31.39
CA ASP A 886 7.09 -37.04 30.59
C ASP A 886 7.12 -38.29 29.70
N THR A 887 8.29 -38.67 29.20
CA THR A 887 8.47 -39.88 28.37
C THR A 887 8.31 -41.16 29.20
N LEU A 888 8.75 -41.13 30.47
CA LEU A 888 8.65 -42.23 31.43
C LEU A 888 7.32 -42.28 32.20
N ALA A 889 6.38 -41.38 31.90
CA ALA A 889 5.11 -41.28 32.63
C ALA A 889 4.32 -42.60 32.69
N GLY A 890 4.35 -43.40 31.61
CA GLY A 890 3.68 -44.71 31.54
C GLY A 890 4.58 -45.92 31.76
N THR A 891 5.76 -45.75 32.35
CA THR A 891 6.66 -46.84 32.76
C THR A 891 6.36 -47.20 34.22
N GLU A 892 6.25 -48.49 34.51
CA GLU A 892 6.01 -49.03 35.86
C GLU A 892 7.24 -48.73 36.75
N LYS A 893 7.02 -48.07 37.90
CA LYS A 893 8.04 -47.58 38.82
C LYS A 893 7.39 -47.15 40.15
N ASP A 894 8.15 -47.19 41.24
CA ASP A 894 7.66 -46.80 42.57
C ASP A 894 7.69 -45.28 42.78
N GLY A 895 8.70 -44.58 42.25
CA GLY A 895 8.81 -43.13 42.38
C GLY A 895 9.59 -42.47 41.25
N LEU A 896 9.46 -41.14 41.12
CA LEU A 896 10.13 -40.34 40.10
C LEU A 896 10.73 -39.06 40.69
N LEU A 897 12.02 -38.85 40.45
CA LEU A 897 12.75 -37.63 40.76
C LEU A 897 13.23 -36.98 39.47
N VAL A 898 12.92 -35.70 39.30
CA VAL A 898 13.22 -34.92 38.09
C VAL A 898 14.16 -33.79 38.47
N VAL A 899 15.34 -33.72 37.86
CA VAL A 899 16.27 -32.62 38.11
C VAL A 899 15.84 -31.40 37.31
N THR A 900 15.62 -30.27 37.99
CA THR A 900 15.39 -28.98 37.32
C THR A 900 16.70 -28.23 37.13
N ASP A 901 16.91 -27.66 35.94
CA ASP A 901 18.01 -26.74 35.63
C ASP A 901 17.69 -25.28 36.03
N ASP A 902 16.44 -25.02 36.40
CA ASP A 902 15.96 -23.73 36.88
C ASP A 902 15.50 -23.85 38.35
N PRO A 903 16.26 -23.27 39.31
CA PRO A 903 15.92 -23.34 40.73
C PRO A 903 14.65 -22.52 41.07
N GLU A 904 14.25 -21.55 40.25
CA GLU A 904 13.04 -20.77 40.51
C GLU A 904 11.77 -21.61 40.32
N LYS A 905 11.81 -22.67 39.49
CA LYS A 905 10.69 -23.62 39.37
C LYS A 905 10.30 -24.26 40.71
N LEU A 906 11.26 -24.45 41.63
CA LEU A 906 10.99 -25.06 42.93
C LEU A 906 10.14 -24.17 43.84
N LYS A 907 10.19 -22.85 43.63
CA LYS A 907 9.47 -21.85 44.44
C LYS A 907 8.08 -21.52 43.88
N ASN A 908 7.79 -21.96 42.66
CA ASN A 908 6.57 -21.64 41.94
C ASN A 908 5.41 -22.56 42.35
N ALA A 909 4.22 -21.99 42.48
CA ALA A 909 2.98 -22.75 42.61
C ALA A 909 2.52 -23.25 41.23
N TYR A 910 2.15 -24.53 41.14
CA TYR A 910 1.62 -25.14 39.92
C TYR A 910 0.32 -25.89 40.20
N THR A 911 -0.52 -26.01 39.18
CA THR A 911 -1.65 -26.94 39.20
C THR A 911 -1.12 -28.35 38.94
N LEU A 912 -1.51 -29.33 39.78
CA LEU A 912 -1.10 -30.72 39.61
C LEU A 912 -2.17 -31.52 38.85
N SER A 913 -1.74 -32.52 38.08
CA SER A 913 -2.62 -33.30 37.20
C SER A 913 -3.52 -34.26 38.00
N SER A 914 -4.81 -34.32 37.67
CA SER A 914 -5.71 -35.37 38.18
C SER A 914 -5.63 -36.69 37.40
N ARG A 915 -4.86 -36.77 36.30
CA ARG A 915 -4.82 -37.99 35.49
C ARG A 915 -4.05 -39.06 36.23
N SER A 916 -4.74 -40.11 36.62
CA SER A 916 -4.06 -41.32 37.06
C SER A 916 -3.25 -41.91 35.90
N GLY A 917 -2.01 -42.35 36.17
CA GLY A 917 -1.23 -43.18 35.25
C GLY A 917 -1.87 -44.56 34.97
N GLN A 918 -2.96 -44.88 35.67
CA GLN A 918 -3.73 -46.12 35.56
C GLN A 918 -4.39 -46.27 34.19
N GLN A 919 -4.25 -47.45 33.58
CA GLN A 919 -5.04 -47.81 32.41
C GLN A 919 -6.48 -48.11 32.86
N LEU A 920 -7.45 -47.41 32.25
CA LEU A 920 -8.86 -47.76 32.41
C LEU A 920 -9.15 -49.02 31.58
N ASN A 921 -9.45 -50.13 32.26
CA ASN A 921 -9.92 -51.33 31.58
C ASN A 921 -11.36 -51.10 31.10
N LEU A 922 -11.53 -50.84 29.80
CA LEU A 922 -12.83 -50.52 29.17
C LEU A 922 -13.88 -51.65 29.29
N PHE A 923 -13.48 -52.86 29.69
CA PHE A 923 -14.37 -54.01 29.81
C PHE A 923 -14.74 -54.35 31.27
N THR A 924 -13.88 -54.04 32.24
CA THR A 924 -14.14 -54.29 33.67
C THR A 924 -14.48 -53.03 34.46
N GLY A 925 -14.19 -51.85 33.92
CA GLY A 925 -14.33 -50.58 34.63
C GLY A 925 -13.28 -50.36 35.73
N GLU A 926 -12.38 -51.32 35.94
CA GLU A 926 -11.28 -51.19 36.90
C GLU A 926 -10.17 -50.32 36.31
N ARG A 927 -9.71 -49.35 37.10
CA ARG A 927 -8.47 -48.63 36.84
C ARG A 927 -7.33 -49.44 37.48
N THR A 928 -6.36 -49.88 36.68
CA THR A 928 -5.20 -50.66 37.17
C THR A 928 -3.90 -49.88 36.94
N GLY A 929 -3.10 -49.73 38.00
CA GLY A 929 -1.83 -49.00 38.04
C GLY A 929 -1.61 -48.34 39.41
N GLU A 930 -0.38 -48.06 39.78
CA GLU A 930 -0.02 -47.50 41.09
C GLU A 930 0.10 -45.96 41.05
N GLU A 931 -0.16 -45.32 42.18
CA GLU A 931 0.05 -43.88 42.39
C GLU A 931 1.55 -43.63 42.57
N THR A 932 2.21 -43.01 41.58
CA THR A 932 3.66 -42.82 41.59
C THR A 932 4.05 -41.43 42.12
N PRO A 933 4.62 -41.31 43.34
CA PRO A 933 5.14 -40.04 43.83
C PRO A 933 6.20 -39.45 42.91
N SER A 934 6.00 -38.18 42.53
CA SER A 934 6.87 -37.48 41.57
C SER A 934 7.28 -36.10 42.09
N LEU A 935 8.58 -35.85 42.21
CA LEU A 935 9.15 -34.60 42.74
C LEU A 935 10.20 -34.01 41.81
N TRP A 936 10.21 -32.68 41.68
CA TRP A 936 11.36 -31.93 41.20
C TRP A 936 12.40 -31.80 42.31
N ILE A 937 13.68 -31.86 41.96
CA ILE A 937 14.79 -31.63 42.88
C ILE A 937 15.82 -30.67 42.28
N SER A 938 16.52 -29.92 43.13
CA SER A 938 17.62 -29.05 42.70
C SER A 938 18.82 -29.86 42.21
N GLU A 939 19.66 -29.28 41.34
CA GLU A 939 20.91 -29.93 40.91
C GLU A 939 21.82 -30.29 42.09
N GLU A 940 21.85 -29.46 43.14
CA GLU A 940 22.61 -29.72 44.37
C GLU A 940 22.08 -30.95 45.11
N THR A 941 20.76 -31.09 45.23
CA THR A 941 20.12 -32.27 45.82
C THR A 941 20.36 -33.52 44.98
N ALA A 942 20.32 -33.40 43.65
CA ALA A 942 20.63 -34.49 42.75
C ALA A 942 22.10 -34.94 42.85
N ASP A 943 23.05 -34.01 42.91
CA ASP A 943 24.47 -34.33 43.11
C ASP A 943 24.72 -35.00 44.48
N ARG A 944 23.97 -34.61 45.53
CA ARG A 944 23.99 -35.29 46.84
C ARG A 944 23.50 -36.73 46.74
N LEU A 945 22.39 -36.98 46.05
CA LEU A 945 21.87 -38.34 45.79
C LEU A 945 22.86 -39.21 45.00
N LEU A 946 23.64 -38.61 44.11
CA LEU A 946 24.59 -39.31 43.25
C LEU A 946 25.95 -39.57 43.92
N ALA A 947 26.23 -38.94 45.08
CA ALA A 947 27.55 -38.92 45.70
C ALA A 947 28.15 -40.33 45.95
N ASN A 948 27.33 -41.29 46.37
CA ASN A 948 27.74 -42.66 46.66
C ASN A 948 28.13 -43.47 45.39
N SER A 949 27.60 -43.09 44.23
CA SER A 949 27.83 -43.76 42.94
C SER A 949 29.06 -43.22 42.18
N GLY A 950 29.66 -42.12 42.66
CA GLY A 950 30.75 -41.42 41.98
C GLY A 950 30.31 -40.68 40.69
N GLN A 951 29.00 -40.53 40.47
CA GLN A 951 28.43 -39.74 39.38
C GLN A 951 28.14 -38.30 39.84
N THR A 952 27.96 -37.41 38.87
CA THR A 952 27.44 -36.04 39.07
C THR A 952 26.45 -35.73 37.96
N VAL A 953 25.50 -34.82 38.19
CA VAL A 953 24.52 -34.37 37.19
C VAL A 953 25.23 -33.92 35.90
N ALA A 954 26.33 -33.18 36.03
CA ALA A 954 27.13 -32.73 34.88
C ALA A 954 27.75 -33.89 34.08
N ASN A 955 28.16 -34.97 34.75
CA ASN A 955 28.67 -36.17 34.08
C ASN A 955 27.54 -36.95 33.40
N LEU A 956 26.42 -37.14 34.09
CA LEU A 956 25.25 -37.84 33.54
C LEU A 956 24.68 -37.12 32.32
N ARG A 957 24.56 -35.79 32.34
CA ARG A 957 24.13 -35.00 31.17
C ARG A 957 25.04 -35.20 29.96
N ARG A 958 26.36 -35.29 30.19
CA ARG A 958 27.33 -35.55 29.10
C ARG A 958 27.14 -36.95 28.52
N GLN A 959 26.99 -37.97 29.38
CA GLN A 959 26.75 -39.34 28.94
C GLN A 959 25.42 -39.48 28.18
N THR A 960 24.34 -38.85 28.68
CA THR A 960 23.04 -38.83 28.01
C THR A 960 23.09 -38.12 26.65
N ALA A 961 23.85 -37.01 26.53
CA ALA A 961 24.01 -36.30 25.27
C ALA A 961 24.79 -37.09 24.20
N GLU A 962 25.61 -38.05 24.60
CA GLU A 962 26.37 -38.94 23.72
C GLU A 962 25.59 -40.20 23.31
N LEU A 963 24.39 -40.43 23.87
CA LEU A 963 23.55 -41.58 23.51
C LEU A 963 23.10 -41.52 22.04
N GLY A 964 23.16 -42.68 21.39
CA GLY A 964 22.54 -42.89 20.08
C GLY A 964 21.02 -42.68 20.12
N LEU A 965 20.41 -42.51 18.96
CA LEU A 965 18.96 -42.32 18.86
C LEU A 965 18.22 -43.54 19.45
N GLU A 966 17.17 -43.30 20.26
CA GLU A 966 16.35 -44.33 20.93
C GLU A 966 17.10 -45.27 21.91
N ASN A 967 18.34 -44.96 22.27
CA ASN A 967 19.07 -45.71 23.29
C ASN A 967 18.71 -45.24 24.70
N VAL A 968 18.78 -46.15 25.68
CA VAL A 968 18.55 -45.85 27.10
C VAL A 968 19.84 -46.08 27.88
N LEU A 969 20.18 -45.15 28.76
CA LEU A 969 21.25 -45.30 29.74
C LEU A 969 20.63 -45.58 31.11
N GLN A 970 21.03 -46.67 31.76
CA GLN A 970 20.56 -47.03 33.10
C GLN A 970 21.78 -47.17 34.02
N ILE A 971 21.78 -46.46 35.16
CA ILE A 971 22.87 -46.51 36.13
C ILE A 971 22.27 -46.65 37.54
N PRO A 972 22.48 -47.79 38.23
CA PRO A 972 22.13 -47.93 39.65
C PRO A 972 22.97 -47.00 40.52
N ILE A 973 22.34 -46.27 41.45
CA ILE A 973 23.00 -45.26 42.29
C ILE A 973 23.24 -45.74 43.73
N SER A 974 22.64 -46.86 44.15
CA SER A 974 22.80 -47.46 45.48
C SER A 974 22.62 -46.49 46.64
N THR A 975 21.61 -45.64 46.51
CA THR A 975 21.14 -44.73 47.55
C THR A 975 19.65 -44.99 47.74
N ASP A 976 19.25 -45.34 48.95
CA ASP A 976 17.85 -45.55 49.32
C ASP A 976 17.19 -44.18 49.57
N VAL A 977 16.03 -43.99 48.96
CA VAL A 977 15.25 -42.76 49.07
C VAL A 977 13.85 -43.11 49.53
N ASN A 978 13.33 -42.32 50.45
CA ASN A 978 11.94 -42.39 50.89
C ASN A 978 11.24 -41.09 50.51
N MET A 979 10.10 -41.21 49.82
CA MET A 979 9.31 -40.06 49.37
C MET A 979 7.83 -40.29 49.67
N ASN A 980 7.16 -39.24 50.13
CA ASN A 980 5.75 -39.26 50.47
C ASN A 980 5.07 -37.96 50.02
N VAL A 981 4.10 -38.09 49.12
CA VAL A 981 3.30 -36.98 48.60
C VAL A 981 1.85 -37.25 48.96
N GLN A 982 1.26 -36.38 49.77
CA GLN A 982 -0.14 -36.48 50.17
C GLN A 982 -0.97 -35.48 49.37
N GLY A 983 -1.87 -36.01 48.55
CA GLY A 983 -2.75 -35.22 47.68
C GLY A 983 -4.18 -35.76 47.66
N GLU A 984 -5.12 -34.90 47.30
CA GLU A 984 -6.52 -35.22 47.03
C GLU A 984 -6.85 -34.83 45.59
N ILE A 985 -7.54 -35.73 44.87
CA ILE A 985 -7.94 -35.51 43.47
C ILE A 985 -9.38 -35.00 43.43
N GLU A 986 -9.56 -33.84 42.80
CA GLU A 986 -10.87 -33.27 42.48
C GLU A 986 -11.17 -33.56 41.00
N GLU A 987 -11.93 -34.62 40.69
CA GLU A 987 -12.11 -35.07 39.29
C GLU A 987 -13.08 -34.21 38.45
N TYR A 988 -14.06 -33.56 39.08
CA TYR A 988 -15.17 -32.88 38.38
C TYR A 988 -15.41 -31.48 38.92
N TRP A 989 -14.35 -30.69 39.09
CA TRP A 989 -14.51 -29.30 39.51
C TRP A 989 -15.09 -28.47 38.37
N LYS A 990 -16.20 -27.78 38.64
CA LYS A 990 -16.86 -26.94 37.65
C LYS A 990 -16.15 -25.60 37.55
N VAL A 991 -15.68 -25.27 36.35
CA VAL A 991 -15.07 -23.98 36.01
C VAL A 991 -15.97 -23.23 35.04
N ASN A 992 -16.09 -21.92 35.21
CA ASN A 992 -16.86 -21.06 34.32
C ASN A 992 -15.92 -20.16 33.52
N HIS A 993 -15.90 -20.29 32.20
CA HIS A 993 -15.28 -19.29 31.33
C HIS A 993 -16.27 -18.14 31.11
N VAL A 994 -15.76 -16.93 30.90
CA VAL A 994 -16.57 -15.74 30.61
C VAL A 994 -16.28 -15.29 29.17
N ILE A 995 -17.29 -15.34 28.31
CA ILE A 995 -17.18 -15.11 26.86
C ILE A 995 -18.10 -13.95 26.47
N GLY A 996 -17.49 -12.84 26.09
CA GLY A 996 -18.14 -11.66 25.54
C GLY A 996 -17.87 -11.51 24.05
N PHE A 997 -18.85 -11.00 23.31
CA PHE A 997 -18.79 -10.89 21.87
C PHE A 997 -19.16 -9.49 21.39
N TRP A 998 -18.32 -8.93 20.53
CA TRP A 998 -18.54 -7.68 19.83
C TRP A 998 -18.71 -7.96 18.33
N PRO A 999 -19.92 -7.81 17.78
CA PRO A 999 -20.18 -8.12 16.37
C PRO A 999 -19.50 -7.12 15.44
N GLY A 1000 -19.01 -7.62 14.30
CA GLY A 1000 -18.56 -6.80 13.19
C GLY A 1000 -19.70 -5.95 12.57
N SER A 1001 -19.36 -4.77 12.06
CA SER A 1001 -20.32 -3.77 11.57
C SER A 1001 -20.80 -3.98 10.12
N GLU A 1002 -20.20 -4.92 9.36
CA GLU A 1002 -20.46 -5.04 7.91
C GLU A 1002 -21.74 -5.81 7.53
N GLY A 1003 -22.38 -6.50 8.47
CA GLY A 1003 -23.71 -7.11 8.30
C GLY A 1003 -23.72 -8.44 7.51
N PHE A 1004 -24.49 -9.39 8.02
CA PHE A 1004 -24.44 -10.83 7.69
C PHE A 1004 -25.03 -11.23 6.32
N GLU A 1005 -25.59 -10.29 5.55
CA GLU A 1005 -26.44 -10.60 4.39
C GLU A 1005 -25.84 -9.99 3.10
N PHE A 1006 -25.28 -10.86 2.24
CA PHE A 1006 -24.96 -10.65 0.81
C PHE A 1006 -23.57 -10.13 0.40
N CYS A 1007 -22.58 -10.13 1.31
CA CYS A 1007 -21.22 -9.76 0.96
C CYS A 1007 -20.28 -10.98 0.95
N ALA A 1008 -19.77 -11.35 -0.23
CA ALA A 1008 -18.86 -12.50 -0.39
C ALA A 1008 -17.45 -12.28 0.21
N ASP A 1009 -17.17 -11.08 0.72
CA ASP A 1009 -15.82 -10.62 1.05
C ASP A 1009 -15.80 -9.70 2.29
N CYS A 1010 -16.83 -9.80 3.14
CA CYS A 1010 -16.97 -9.01 4.36
C CYS A 1010 -16.26 -9.64 5.54
N MET A 1011 -15.73 -8.79 6.40
CA MET A 1011 -14.87 -9.17 7.51
C MET A 1011 -15.63 -9.53 8.78
N ASP A 1012 -16.96 -9.37 8.80
CA ASP A 1012 -17.81 -9.63 9.96
C ASP A 1012 -17.79 -11.11 10.41
N THR A 1013 -17.55 -12.03 9.48
CA THR A 1013 -17.31 -13.46 9.75
C THR A 1013 -15.87 -13.80 10.16
N GLU A 1014 -14.92 -12.88 10.01
CA GLU A 1014 -13.56 -13.03 10.53
C GLU A 1014 -13.53 -12.63 12.02
N LEU A 1015 -12.82 -13.41 12.85
CA LEU A 1015 -12.85 -13.29 14.31
C LEU A 1015 -11.47 -13.02 14.90
N VAL A 1016 -11.34 -11.90 15.60
CA VAL A 1016 -10.17 -11.62 16.46
C VAL A 1016 -10.50 -12.01 17.89
N VAL A 1017 -9.69 -12.85 18.50
CA VAL A 1017 -9.93 -13.36 19.85
C VAL A 1017 -8.91 -12.80 20.82
N ILE A 1018 -9.39 -12.12 21.86
CA ILE A 1018 -8.57 -11.64 22.98
C ILE A 1018 -8.81 -12.56 24.18
N MET A 1019 -7.74 -13.17 24.68
CA MET A 1019 -7.81 -14.15 25.76
C MET A 1019 -6.97 -13.71 26.95
N ALA A 1020 -7.51 -13.88 28.15
CA ALA A 1020 -6.77 -13.69 29.40
C ALA A 1020 -7.12 -14.81 30.37
N GLN A 1021 -6.10 -15.41 30.98
CA GLN A 1021 -6.29 -16.34 32.07
C GLN A 1021 -6.69 -15.56 33.34
N MET A 1022 -7.65 -16.05 34.12
CA MET A 1022 -8.09 -15.36 35.34
C MET A 1022 -7.81 -16.13 36.63
N ASP A 1023 -7.78 -17.47 36.59
CA ASP A 1023 -7.55 -18.32 37.75
C ASP A 1023 -6.10 -18.33 38.21
N SER A 1024 -5.84 -18.93 39.36
CA SER A 1024 -4.50 -19.23 39.85
C SER A 1024 -4.41 -20.71 40.27
N PRO A 1025 -3.19 -21.25 40.45
CA PRO A 1025 -3.01 -22.59 40.99
C PRO A 1025 -3.78 -22.80 42.31
N PRO A 1026 -4.20 -24.04 42.61
CA PRO A 1026 -4.81 -24.37 43.90
C PRO A 1026 -3.93 -23.95 45.08
N PRO A 1027 -4.51 -23.59 46.24
CA PRO A 1027 -3.73 -23.27 47.44
C PRO A 1027 -2.85 -24.44 47.87
N GLY A 1028 -1.63 -24.14 48.31
CA GLY A 1028 -0.71 -25.13 48.84
C GLY A 1028 -1.11 -25.66 50.23
N PRO A 1029 -0.30 -26.54 50.84
CA PRO A 1029 -0.55 -27.11 52.17
C PRO A 1029 -0.65 -26.08 53.31
N ASP A 1030 -0.12 -24.87 53.10
CA ASP A 1030 -0.21 -23.75 54.04
C ASP A 1030 -1.58 -23.02 53.99
N GLY A 1031 -2.44 -23.42 53.06
CA GLY A 1031 -3.79 -22.88 52.86
C GLY A 1031 -3.82 -21.46 52.30
N LYS A 1032 -2.68 -20.90 51.89
CA LYS A 1032 -2.62 -19.54 51.33
C LYS A 1032 -2.82 -19.58 49.82
N ALA A 1033 -3.75 -18.75 49.35
CA ALA A 1033 -3.96 -18.58 47.93
C ALA A 1033 -2.95 -17.59 47.33
N TYR A 1034 -2.57 -17.84 46.08
CA TYR A 1034 -1.67 -16.99 45.32
C TYR A 1034 -2.48 -15.89 44.61
N ALA A 1035 -2.15 -14.62 44.85
CA ALA A 1035 -2.93 -13.49 44.33
C ALA A 1035 -2.89 -13.36 42.80
N ALA A 1036 -1.83 -13.85 42.15
CA ALA A 1036 -1.63 -13.84 40.69
C ALA A 1036 -1.88 -12.45 40.07
N ALA A 1037 -1.41 -11.39 40.74
CA ALA A 1037 -1.74 -10.01 40.39
C ALA A 1037 -1.20 -9.63 39.00
N ASN A 1038 0.08 -9.90 38.74
CA ASN A 1038 0.74 -9.66 37.46
C ASN A 1038 0.47 -10.81 36.51
N ASP A 1039 0.57 -12.05 37.00
CA ASP A 1039 0.53 -13.22 36.15
C ASP A 1039 -0.79 -13.28 35.36
N ASN A 1040 -1.94 -13.20 36.07
CA ASN A 1040 -3.25 -13.42 35.47
C ASN A 1040 -4.18 -12.20 35.58
N ALA A 1041 -4.34 -11.57 36.76
CA ALA A 1041 -5.27 -10.45 36.92
C ALA A 1041 -4.94 -9.24 36.04
N SER A 1042 -3.65 -8.94 35.80
CA SER A 1042 -3.21 -7.84 34.94
C SER A 1042 -3.73 -7.95 33.50
N GLY A 1043 -3.77 -9.17 32.94
CA GLY A 1043 -4.29 -9.43 31.59
C GLY A 1043 -5.80 -9.15 31.51
N VAL A 1044 -6.56 -9.56 32.52
CA VAL A 1044 -7.99 -9.27 32.63
C VAL A 1044 -8.25 -7.78 32.83
N GLY A 1045 -7.46 -7.09 33.65
CA GLY A 1045 -7.56 -5.64 33.86
C GLY A 1045 -7.34 -4.85 32.57
N VAL A 1046 -6.32 -5.22 31.79
CA VAL A 1046 -6.08 -4.62 30.46
C VAL A 1046 -7.21 -4.94 29.48
N MET A 1047 -7.75 -6.16 29.50
CA MET A 1047 -8.89 -6.55 28.66
C MET A 1047 -10.12 -5.67 28.93
N LEU A 1048 -10.52 -5.54 30.20
CA LEU A 1048 -11.70 -4.78 30.60
C LEU A 1048 -11.59 -3.29 30.23
N GLU A 1049 -10.43 -2.69 30.49
CA GLU A 1049 -10.17 -1.29 30.15
C GLU A 1049 -10.11 -1.08 28.62
N THR A 1050 -9.63 -2.07 27.86
CA THR A 1050 -9.68 -2.05 26.39
C THR A 1050 -11.12 -2.05 25.89
N ILE A 1051 -12.00 -2.88 26.47
CA ILE A 1051 -13.42 -2.92 26.09
C ILE A 1051 -14.11 -1.57 26.37
N ARG A 1052 -13.87 -0.97 27.55
CA ARG A 1052 -14.37 0.37 27.90
C ARG A 1052 -13.95 1.41 26.87
N LEU A 1053 -12.67 1.41 26.50
CA LEU A 1053 -12.13 2.35 25.52
C LEU A 1053 -12.79 2.21 24.15
N LEU A 1054 -12.98 0.98 23.67
CA LEU A 1054 -13.65 0.70 22.39
C LEU A 1054 -15.10 1.23 22.41
N GLN A 1055 -15.79 1.05 23.54
CA GLN A 1055 -17.17 1.54 23.71
C GLN A 1055 -17.25 3.07 23.74
N GLU A 1056 -16.44 3.74 24.56
CA GLU A 1056 -16.49 5.20 24.72
C GLU A 1056 -15.99 5.95 23.48
N SER A 1057 -15.01 5.39 22.77
CA SER A 1057 -14.55 5.95 21.49
C SER A 1057 -15.60 5.88 20.38
N GLY A 1058 -16.66 5.07 20.56
CA GLY A 1058 -17.64 4.78 19.52
C GLY A 1058 -17.03 4.02 18.36
N TYR A 1059 -16.03 3.18 18.63
CA TYR A 1059 -15.37 2.35 17.63
C TYR A 1059 -16.29 1.19 17.22
N GLU A 1060 -16.57 1.10 15.93
CA GLU A 1060 -17.35 0.01 15.34
C GLU A 1060 -16.38 -0.87 14.53
N PRO A 1061 -16.00 -2.05 15.04
CA PRO A 1061 -15.09 -2.93 14.33
C PRO A 1061 -15.80 -3.55 13.12
N LYS A 1062 -15.09 -3.70 12.00
CA LYS A 1062 -15.59 -4.44 10.83
C LYS A 1062 -15.49 -5.94 11.04
N ARG A 1063 -14.38 -6.39 11.64
CA ARG A 1063 -14.22 -7.77 12.13
C ARG A 1063 -14.96 -7.98 13.43
N SER A 1064 -15.46 -9.18 13.66
CA SER A 1064 -15.98 -9.53 14.97
C SER A 1064 -14.83 -9.70 15.97
N ILE A 1065 -15.03 -9.24 17.21
CA ILE A 1065 -14.05 -9.38 18.29
C ILE A 1065 -14.67 -10.19 19.42
N MET A 1066 -13.95 -11.20 19.89
CA MET A 1066 -14.37 -12.02 21.03
C MET A 1066 -13.39 -11.86 22.19
N PHE A 1067 -13.94 -11.63 23.38
CA PHE A 1067 -13.19 -11.49 24.62
C PHE A 1067 -13.46 -12.71 25.50
N ILE A 1068 -12.40 -13.43 25.86
CA ILE A 1068 -12.48 -14.67 26.63
C ILE A 1068 -11.61 -14.54 27.88
N ALA A 1069 -12.26 -14.48 29.04
CA ALA A 1069 -11.59 -14.73 30.30
C ALA A 1069 -11.81 -16.21 30.66
N TYR A 1070 -10.74 -16.99 30.86
CA TYR A 1070 -10.84 -18.44 31.06
C TYR A 1070 -10.23 -18.94 32.37
N ASN A 1071 -10.71 -20.10 32.83
CA ASN A 1071 -10.36 -20.81 34.07
C ASN A 1071 -10.02 -22.27 33.75
N GLY A 1072 -9.01 -22.87 34.40
CA GLY A 1072 -8.72 -24.31 34.32
C GLY A 1072 -8.24 -24.81 32.95
N GLU A 1073 -7.85 -23.92 32.05
CA GLU A 1073 -7.31 -24.25 30.71
C GLU A 1073 -5.90 -23.63 30.52
N GLY A 1074 -5.25 -23.26 31.62
CA GLY A 1074 -4.03 -22.45 31.68
C GLY A 1074 -2.70 -23.20 31.52
N LEU A 1075 -1.62 -22.43 31.38
CA LEU A 1075 -0.23 -22.93 31.24
C LEU A 1075 0.46 -23.20 32.60
N ASP A 1076 -0.33 -23.33 33.67
CA ASP A 1076 0.12 -23.32 35.07
C ASP A 1076 0.61 -24.67 35.61
N GLY A 1077 0.94 -25.61 34.72
CA GLY A 1077 1.38 -26.97 35.04
C GLY A 1077 0.23 -27.97 35.12
N GLY A 1078 0.55 -29.27 35.23
CA GLY A 1078 -0.43 -30.34 35.45
C GLY A 1078 -0.83 -31.08 34.17
N GLU A 1079 -2.14 -31.31 33.95
CA GLU A 1079 -2.60 -31.94 32.72
C GLU A 1079 -2.06 -31.15 31.50
N PRO A 1080 -1.42 -31.80 30.51
CA PRO A 1080 -0.97 -31.09 29.32
C PRO A 1080 -2.21 -30.64 28.53
N VAL A 1081 -2.67 -29.43 28.82
CA VAL A 1081 -3.63 -28.70 28.01
C VAL A 1081 -2.82 -28.13 26.85
N THR A 1082 -3.03 -28.64 25.64
CA THR A 1082 -2.64 -27.92 24.42
C THR A 1082 -3.18 -26.50 24.52
N ASN A 1083 -2.43 -25.47 24.11
CA ASN A 1083 -2.89 -24.06 24.08
C ASN A 1083 -4.41 -23.97 23.90
N PRO A 1084 -5.12 -23.15 24.71
CA PRO A 1084 -6.58 -23.17 24.76
C PRO A 1084 -7.20 -23.25 23.36
N ASP A 1085 -7.85 -24.38 23.08
CA ASP A 1085 -8.38 -24.68 21.75
C ASP A 1085 -9.58 -23.79 21.49
N ILE A 1086 -9.40 -22.79 20.63
CA ILE A 1086 -10.43 -21.80 20.35
C ILE A 1086 -11.73 -22.44 19.84
N ARG A 1087 -11.65 -23.57 19.12
CA ARG A 1087 -12.84 -24.28 18.63
C ARG A 1087 -13.73 -24.74 19.77
N ARG A 1088 -13.16 -25.12 20.91
CA ARG A 1088 -13.92 -25.53 22.09
C ARG A 1088 -14.69 -24.35 22.69
N PHE A 1089 -14.11 -23.15 22.71
CA PHE A 1089 -14.82 -21.94 23.18
C PHE A 1089 -15.94 -21.55 22.20
N LEU A 1090 -15.70 -21.64 20.89
CA LEU A 1090 -16.73 -21.36 19.87
C LEU A 1090 -17.92 -22.35 19.90
N GLN A 1091 -17.76 -23.51 20.52
CA GLN A 1091 -18.85 -24.47 20.72
C GLN A 1091 -19.83 -24.07 21.84
N ALA A 1092 -19.49 -23.09 22.68
CA ALA A 1092 -20.39 -22.59 23.74
C ALA A 1092 -21.74 -22.13 23.18
N LYS A 1093 -21.74 -21.62 21.94
CA LYS A 1093 -22.93 -21.12 21.25
C LYS A 1093 -23.09 -21.82 19.91
N THR A 1094 -24.23 -22.47 19.71
CA THR A 1094 -24.50 -23.20 18.46
C THR A 1094 -24.42 -22.27 17.24
N GLY A 1095 -23.70 -22.71 16.21
CA GLY A 1095 -23.51 -21.96 14.96
C GLY A 1095 -22.22 -21.12 14.92
N PHE A 1096 -21.65 -20.72 16.06
CA PHE A 1096 -20.46 -19.85 16.08
C PHE A 1096 -19.26 -20.49 15.38
N ALA A 1097 -18.93 -21.74 15.71
CA ALA A 1097 -17.81 -22.46 15.10
C ALA A 1097 -17.95 -22.72 13.58
N SER A 1098 -19.17 -22.65 13.03
CA SER A 1098 -19.42 -22.79 11.58
C SER A 1098 -19.54 -21.44 10.86
N THR A 1099 -19.74 -20.36 11.60
CA THR A 1099 -20.01 -19.03 11.09
C THR A 1099 -18.78 -18.14 11.12
N TYR A 1100 -17.98 -18.23 12.17
CA TYR A 1100 -16.84 -17.37 12.38
C TYR A 1100 -15.52 -18.12 12.16
N THR A 1101 -14.62 -17.48 11.41
CA THR A 1101 -13.26 -17.98 11.16
C THR A 1101 -12.29 -17.18 12.01
N PRO A 1102 -11.59 -17.80 12.99
CA PRO A 1102 -10.54 -17.13 13.74
C PRO A 1102 -9.42 -16.63 12.82
N GLU A 1103 -9.05 -15.36 12.93
CA GLU A 1103 -7.99 -14.71 12.14
C GLU A 1103 -6.73 -14.44 12.99
N ALA A 1104 -6.93 -14.08 14.26
CA ALA A 1104 -5.83 -13.84 15.19
C ALA A 1104 -6.28 -14.14 16.63
N ILE A 1105 -5.37 -14.70 17.42
CA ILE A 1105 -5.57 -14.95 18.84
C ILE A 1105 -4.50 -14.18 19.61
N VAL A 1106 -4.91 -13.30 20.52
CA VAL A 1106 -4.03 -12.50 21.37
C VAL A 1106 -4.19 -12.95 22.81
N GLN A 1107 -3.12 -13.47 23.41
CA GLN A 1107 -3.08 -13.85 24.82
C GLN A 1107 -2.44 -12.74 25.66
N LEU A 1108 -3.15 -12.35 26.71
CA LEU A 1108 -2.74 -11.30 27.65
C LEU A 1108 -2.29 -11.94 28.96
N ARG A 1109 -1.03 -11.71 29.34
CA ARG A 1109 -0.43 -12.25 30.57
C ARG A 1109 0.72 -11.35 31.04
N GLY A 1110 0.97 -11.21 32.33
CA GLY A 1110 2.16 -10.50 32.82
C GLY A 1110 2.28 -9.04 32.34
N LEU A 1111 1.16 -8.31 32.25
CA LEU A 1111 1.11 -6.96 31.67
C LEU A 1111 1.31 -5.82 32.68
N GLY A 1112 1.38 -6.15 33.96
CA GLY A 1112 1.45 -5.19 35.07
C GLY A 1112 2.85 -4.98 35.66
N GLY A 1113 3.78 -5.91 35.45
CA GLY A 1113 5.06 -5.98 36.15
C GLY A 1113 6.10 -6.83 35.42
N GLY A 1114 7.34 -6.80 35.90
CA GLY A 1114 8.53 -7.41 35.28
C GLY A 1114 9.77 -6.56 35.53
N ASP A 1115 10.96 -7.14 35.45
CA ASP A 1115 12.22 -6.45 35.72
C ASP A 1115 12.75 -5.61 34.54
N GLY A 1116 12.20 -5.82 33.34
CA GLY A 1116 12.52 -5.08 32.12
C GLY A 1116 11.61 -3.87 31.84
N GLU A 1117 12.08 -3.00 30.94
CA GLU A 1117 11.40 -1.75 30.51
C GLU A 1117 10.82 -1.87 29.08
N ARG A 1118 10.84 -3.07 28.48
CA ARG A 1118 10.37 -3.31 27.11
C ARG A 1118 9.20 -4.29 27.09
N LEU A 1119 8.24 -4.00 26.23
CA LEU A 1119 7.10 -4.88 25.99
C LEU A 1119 7.56 -6.04 25.10
N GLU A 1120 7.38 -7.26 25.58
CA GLU A 1120 7.73 -8.47 24.87
C GLU A 1120 6.56 -8.91 23.98
N VAL A 1121 6.86 -9.12 22.69
CA VAL A 1121 5.91 -9.62 21.69
C VAL A 1121 6.41 -10.96 21.19
N SER A 1122 5.64 -12.01 21.47
CA SER A 1122 5.87 -13.36 20.92
C SER A 1122 4.77 -13.64 19.91
N ALA A 1123 5.12 -13.89 18.65
CA ALA A 1123 4.17 -14.33 17.64
C ALA A 1123 4.58 -15.72 17.18
N ALA A 1124 3.90 -16.73 17.73
CA ALA A 1124 4.13 -18.15 17.51
C ALA A 1124 3.89 -18.55 16.02
N GLY A 1125 4.76 -18.09 15.12
CA GLY A 1125 4.74 -18.32 13.67
C GLY A 1125 4.28 -17.15 12.78
N SER A 1126 3.71 -16.04 13.29
CA SER A 1126 3.20 -14.92 12.45
C SER A 1126 4.03 -13.64 12.55
N LEU A 1127 4.95 -13.45 11.59
CA LEU A 1127 5.75 -12.23 11.43
C LEU A 1127 4.88 -10.97 11.28
N ARG A 1128 3.74 -11.11 10.61
CA ARG A 1128 2.79 -10.05 10.32
C ARG A 1128 2.11 -9.51 11.59
N LEU A 1129 1.63 -10.42 12.46
CA LEU A 1129 1.05 -10.01 13.74
C LEU A 1129 2.09 -9.39 14.67
N ALA A 1130 3.31 -9.94 14.72
CA ALA A 1130 4.39 -9.31 15.49
C ALA A 1130 4.68 -7.89 15.00
N GLU A 1131 4.83 -7.69 13.69
CA GLU A 1131 5.12 -6.38 13.10
C GLU A 1131 4.00 -5.37 13.36
N LEU A 1132 2.73 -5.80 13.33
CA LEU A 1132 1.61 -4.95 13.70
C LEU A 1132 1.72 -4.45 15.15
N PHE A 1133 1.98 -5.34 16.10
CA PHE A 1133 2.07 -4.98 17.53
C PHE A 1133 3.31 -4.14 17.82
N GLU A 1134 4.45 -4.43 17.18
CA GLU A 1134 5.67 -3.60 17.24
C GLU A 1134 5.42 -2.20 16.69
N THR A 1135 4.77 -2.10 15.52
CA THR A 1135 4.43 -0.82 14.90
C THR A 1135 3.44 -0.05 15.77
N SER A 1136 2.47 -0.74 16.38
CA SER A 1136 1.49 -0.15 17.30
C SER A 1136 2.18 0.39 18.56
N ALA A 1137 3.07 -0.39 19.16
CA ALA A 1137 3.86 0.01 20.32
C ALA A 1137 4.75 1.23 19.99
N GLN A 1138 5.45 1.20 18.85
CA GLN A 1138 6.29 2.31 18.40
C GLN A 1138 5.46 3.60 18.21
N ARG A 1139 4.25 3.50 17.65
CA ARG A 1139 3.32 4.65 17.50
C ARG A 1139 2.83 5.19 18.85
N MET A 1140 2.79 4.35 19.87
CA MET A 1140 2.45 4.70 21.25
C MET A 1140 3.67 5.09 22.09
N GLY A 1141 4.89 5.05 21.53
CA GLY A 1141 6.12 5.39 22.24
C GLY A 1141 6.55 4.32 23.24
N VAL A 1142 6.22 3.06 22.99
CA VAL A 1142 6.57 1.90 23.81
C VAL A 1142 7.64 1.10 23.09
N ASP A 1143 8.76 0.83 23.77
CA ASP A 1143 9.84 0.00 23.24
C ASP A 1143 9.46 -1.47 23.32
N THR A 1144 9.77 -2.23 22.27
CA THR A 1144 9.45 -3.67 22.19
C THR A 1144 10.69 -4.55 22.06
N VAL A 1145 10.52 -5.82 22.41
CA VAL A 1145 11.50 -6.88 22.15
C VAL A 1145 10.75 -8.13 21.66
N ARG A 1146 11.31 -8.84 20.68
CA ARG A 1146 10.78 -10.15 20.29
C ARG A 1146 11.30 -11.22 21.22
N ALA A 1147 10.41 -12.10 21.66
CA ALA A 1147 10.82 -13.35 22.30
C ALA A 1147 11.72 -14.16 21.37
N ARG A 1148 12.76 -14.83 21.90
CA ARG A 1148 13.73 -15.63 21.13
C ARG A 1148 13.12 -16.96 20.67
N GLU A 1149 12.18 -16.91 19.74
CA GLU A 1149 11.54 -18.10 19.19
C GLU A 1149 12.15 -18.48 17.83
N THR A 1150 12.35 -19.78 17.60
CA THR A 1150 12.66 -20.30 16.26
C THR A 1150 11.44 -20.18 15.38
N ILE A 1151 11.56 -19.45 14.27
CA ILE A 1151 10.52 -19.33 13.23
C ILE A 1151 10.13 -20.75 12.77
N ASP A 1152 8.95 -21.23 13.16
CA ASP A 1152 8.39 -22.44 12.58
C ASP A 1152 7.85 -22.11 11.19
N ILE A 1153 8.55 -22.58 10.17
CA ILE A 1153 8.22 -22.35 8.77
C ILE A 1153 7.07 -23.27 8.31
N GLY A 1154 6.64 -24.22 9.16
CA GLY A 1154 5.60 -25.21 8.87
C GLY A 1154 4.17 -24.66 8.85
N THR A 1155 3.89 -23.55 9.55
CA THR A 1155 2.57 -22.88 9.58
C THR A 1155 2.22 -22.15 8.28
N VAL A 1156 3.17 -22.02 7.34
CA VAL A 1156 2.95 -21.41 6.02
C VAL A 1156 2.49 -22.45 4.98
N TYR A 1157 2.58 -23.76 5.28
CA TYR A 1157 2.35 -24.85 4.31
C TYR A 1157 1.69 -26.10 4.94
N ASP A 1158 0.55 -25.97 5.64
CA ASP A 1158 -0.27 -27.16 5.97
C ASP A 1158 -1.50 -27.26 5.05
N ASP A 1159 -1.31 -27.93 3.92
CA ASP A 1159 -2.36 -28.36 3.00
C ASP A 1159 -3.12 -29.55 3.61
N GLY A 1160 -4.12 -29.29 4.45
CA GLY A 1160 -5.35 -30.08 4.59
C GLY A 1160 -5.27 -31.60 4.80
N GLY A 1161 -4.20 -32.16 5.39
CA GLY A 1161 -4.01 -33.61 5.41
C GLY A 1161 -3.26 -34.18 6.62
N GLY A 1162 -3.94 -34.33 7.77
CA GLY A 1162 -3.41 -35.16 8.85
C GLY A 1162 -4.23 -35.13 10.14
N SER A 1163 -4.88 -36.24 10.48
CA SER A 1163 -5.55 -36.43 11.78
C SER A 1163 -4.54 -36.41 12.94
N ASN A 1164 -4.84 -35.60 13.98
CA ASN A 1164 -4.17 -35.45 15.28
C ASN A 1164 -3.03 -34.41 15.44
N GLN A 1165 -3.21 -33.20 14.90
CA GLN A 1165 -2.87 -31.97 15.64
C GLN A 1165 -4.10 -31.06 15.58
N GLY A 1166 -4.98 -31.19 16.59
CA GLY A 1166 -6.19 -30.38 16.71
C GLY A 1166 -5.87 -29.01 17.28
N GLY A 1167 -6.50 -27.97 16.76
CA GLY A 1167 -6.63 -26.71 17.48
C GLY A 1167 -6.65 -25.47 16.61
N GLN A 1168 -5.48 -24.97 16.21
CA GLN A 1168 -5.35 -23.56 15.84
C GLN A 1168 -5.14 -23.36 14.33
N GLU A 1169 -6.22 -22.97 13.65
CA GLU A 1169 -6.17 -22.47 12.26
C GLU A 1169 -5.69 -21.00 12.20
N ALA A 1170 -5.68 -20.29 13.33
CA ALA A 1170 -5.27 -18.89 13.43
C ALA A 1170 -3.95 -18.72 14.20
N PRO A 1171 -3.10 -17.76 13.80
CA PRO A 1171 -1.86 -17.44 14.51
C PRO A 1171 -2.13 -16.87 15.92
N VAL A 1172 -1.29 -17.29 16.88
CA VAL A 1172 -1.34 -16.84 18.29
C VAL A 1172 -0.21 -15.86 18.57
N MET A 1173 -0.52 -14.81 19.32
CA MET A 1173 0.43 -13.82 19.80
C MET A 1173 0.30 -13.66 21.31
N PHE A 1174 1.42 -13.65 22.02
CA PHE A 1174 1.51 -13.36 23.45
C PHE A 1174 2.07 -11.95 23.65
N LEU A 1175 1.37 -11.19 24.50
CA LEU A 1175 1.77 -9.85 24.90
C LEU A 1175 2.12 -9.87 26.39
N THR A 1176 3.39 -9.59 26.73
CA THR A 1176 3.92 -9.65 28.10
C THR A 1176 4.99 -8.55 28.32
N TRP A 1177 5.48 -8.34 29.53
CA TRP A 1177 6.67 -7.50 29.79
C TRP A 1177 7.94 -8.32 29.95
N GLU A 1178 9.09 -7.81 29.51
CA GLU A 1178 10.39 -8.45 29.77
C GLU A 1178 10.56 -8.74 31.27
N GLY A 1179 10.82 -10.01 31.59
CA GLY A 1179 11.00 -10.53 32.95
C GLY A 1179 9.73 -10.62 33.80
N TRP A 1180 8.55 -10.65 33.20
CA TRP A 1180 7.28 -10.90 33.90
C TRP A 1180 7.27 -12.23 34.67
N GLN A 1181 8.07 -13.22 34.24
CA GLN A 1181 8.18 -14.53 34.86
C GLN A 1181 8.87 -14.50 36.24
N THR A 1182 9.63 -13.44 36.55
CA THR A 1182 10.44 -13.36 37.78
C THR A 1182 9.61 -13.42 39.06
N THR A 1183 8.37 -12.94 39.02
CA THR A 1183 7.43 -13.00 40.16
C THR A 1183 6.29 -13.98 39.91
N SER A 1184 6.11 -14.47 38.69
CA SER A 1184 5.02 -15.38 38.31
C SER A 1184 5.05 -16.65 39.17
N ARG A 1185 3.87 -17.04 39.66
CA ARG A 1185 3.60 -18.20 40.52
C ARG A 1185 4.30 -18.18 41.87
N THR A 1186 4.85 -17.04 42.32
CA THR A 1186 5.53 -16.92 43.63
C THR A 1186 4.73 -16.08 44.62
N ALA A 1187 4.92 -16.22 45.92
CA ALA A 1187 4.26 -15.33 46.89
C ALA A 1187 4.51 -13.82 46.68
N ALA A 1188 5.48 -13.43 45.83
CA ALA A 1188 5.76 -12.05 45.47
C ALA A 1188 4.79 -11.44 44.44
N ASP A 1189 3.95 -12.21 43.74
CA ASP A 1189 3.02 -11.66 42.75
C ASP A 1189 1.77 -11.02 43.38
N THR A 1190 1.99 -9.84 43.94
CA THR A 1190 1.00 -9.07 44.67
C THR A 1190 0.73 -7.74 43.97
N LEU A 1191 -0.36 -7.08 44.36
CA LEU A 1191 -0.77 -5.78 43.80
C LEU A 1191 0.33 -4.71 43.88
N GLU A 1192 1.18 -4.75 44.92
CA GLU A 1192 2.27 -3.78 45.14
C GLU A 1192 3.31 -3.78 44.01
N ASN A 1193 3.44 -4.89 43.28
CA ASN A 1193 4.39 -5.04 42.18
C ASN A 1193 3.78 -4.69 40.80
N ILE A 1194 2.55 -4.16 40.77
CA ILE A 1194 1.85 -3.76 39.55
C ILE A 1194 2.00 -2.26 39.30
N SER A 1195 2.44 -1.91 38.09
CA SER A 1195 2.57 -0.53 37.63
C SER A 1195 1.43 -0.15 36.70
N SER A 1196 0.69 0.90 37.07
CA SER A 1196 -0.34 1.48 36.20
C SER A 1196 0.24 2.00 34.87
N ASP A 1197 1.48 2.49 34.85
CA ASP A 1197 2.15 2.95 33.63
C ASP A 1197 2.46 1.79 32.68
N LYS A 1198 2.86 0.63 33.22
CA LYS A 1198 3.07 -0.60 32.43
C LYS A 1198 1.75 -1.11 31.83
N LEU A 1199 0.67 -1.11 32.62
CA LEU A 1199 -0.68 -1.43 32.14
C LEU A 1199 -1.14 -0.46 31.05
N GLU A 1200 -0.90 0.85 31.23
CA GLU A 1200 -1.27 1.88 30.26
C GLU A 1200 -0.56 1.69 28.92
N LYS A 1201 0.76 1.47 28.94
CA LYS A 1201 1.57 1.25 27.73
C LYS A 1201 1.18 -0.04 26.99
N ALA A 1202 0.96 -1.13 27.72
CA ALA A 1202 0.50 -2.39 27.15
C ALA A 1202 -0.92 -2.25 26.55
N GLY A 1203 -1.85 -1.65 27.30
CA GLY A 1203 -3.23 -1.44 26.87
C GLY A 1203 -3.37 -0.51 25.68
N ARG A 1204 -2.58 0.57 25.62
CA ARG A 1204 -2.46 1.46 24.45
C ARG A 1204 -2.01 0.71 23.20
N THR A 1205 -1.01 -0.15 23.35
CA THR A 1205 -0.46 -0.97 22.26
C THR A 1205 -1.52 -1.97 21.77
N LEU A 1206 -2.14 -2.70 22.71
CA LEU A 1206 -3.22 -3.65 22.42
C LEU A 1206 -4.39 -2.97 21.72
N SER A 1207 -4.85 -1.82 22.22
CA SER A 1207 -5.99 -1.09 21.69
C SER A 1207 -5.74 -0.63 20.25
N LEU A 1208 -4.57 -0.06 19.96
CA LEU A 1208 -4.24 0.37 18.60
C LEU A 1208 -4.13 -0.80 17.63
N ALA A 1209 -3.47 -1.90 18.05
CA ALA A 1209 -3.34 -3.10 17.24
C ALA A 1209 -4.71 -3.74 16.99
N LEU A 1210 -5.54 -3.86 18.02
CA LEU A 1210 -6.89 -4.42 17.95
C LEU A 1210 -7.81 -3.57 17.05
N MET A 1211 -7.77 -2.24 17.20
CA MET A 1211 -8.54 -1.35 16.33
C MET A 1211 -8.07 -1.42 14.86
N THR A 1212 -6.78 -1.63 14.64
CA THR A 1212 -6.20 -1.79 13.30
C THR A 1212 -6.63 -3.13 12.68
N MET A 1213 -6.50 -4.24 13.41
CA MET A 1213 -7.01 -5.54 12.98
C MET A 1213 -8.52 -5.51 12.78
N GLY A 1214 -9.26 -4.81 13.62
CA GLY A 1214 -10.72 -4.71 13.47
C GLY A 1214 -11.16 -3.95 12.22
N PHE A 1215 -10.27 -3.18 11.58
CA PHE A 1215 -10.64 -2.27 10.47
C PHE A 1215 -9.91 -2.55 9.14
N ASP A 1216 -8.65 -2.96 9.15
CA ASP A 1216 -7.81 -3.14 7.97
C ASP A 1216 -7.60 -4.64 7.68
N ARG A 1217 -7.80 -5.10 6.45
CA ARG A 1217 -7.56 -6.51 6.09
C ARG A 1217 -6.08 -6.82 5.89
N ASP A 1218 -5.31 -5.82 5.47
CA ASP A 1218 -3.92 -5.91 5.01
C ASP A 1218 -2.91 -5.34 6.05
N TYR A 1219 -3.32 -5.25 7.33
CA TYR A 1219 -2.52 -4.77 8.47
C TYR A 1219 -1.11 -5.35 8.58
#